data_AF-A0A937A5D6-F1
#
_entry.id   AF-A0A937A5D6-F1
#
_cell.length_a   1.000
_cell.length_b   1.000
_cell.length_c   1.000
_cell.angle_alpha   90.00
_cell.angle_beta   90.00
_cell.angle_gamma   90.00
#
_symmetry.space_group_name_H-M   'P 1'
#
loop_
_entity.id
_entity.type
_entity.pdbx_description
1 polymer ?
#
loop_
_entity_poly.entity_id
_entity_poly.type
_entity_poly.pdbx_seq_one_letter_code
_entity_poly.pdbx_strand_id
1 'polypeptide(L)'
;MGKTKAITEIVDKLGSKKLIYTTYFNKLANQFFEEVSEKAVHLKSEADHLFDLINSNILEQCKERYFQGHPRLNAKVNKVLRIKQLNILEDSSILSEDANWIFRYIRDYVKLDTEGRNYLFPLSRFTEGEDKVLVASIQKLLKSTYDGKSLHSLMTLKDHIIVIDEFDYTFRTVLKHITNERELNNLLVFLEDFMNWHKKTDHGIERLKKVYDTFKKDLDFNKIEFPKRHYFIKAKTKNNLQAAFHSNKEFLKKGFFIEQPKDTDYFLLSENKDGIYSNVFFRIFIRVLTNIQSAFRVILDREGENYYNFLINDIWSSHNDDTPGRIYHFLSSTTPYLFRVQKSRKDTDLNRFYTGTLNFIEQNSTDLLVSNKVSINHSQLISTPENIIDQLSRKNLVFGVSATIQIPRNVNHYDVAALMKQNYFIDWSPDYKSVIKSKILEKAEERQTQITFKSLLNNKTDTLQNEMKIIKHDGFLNSEGGYDSINAIENRFDRTLRFLKYFQYVVKDSISKTHLVYASTFSQIKNLFAEENAARYTEIHSRWNVKHFKIHQEIDVEDKTLNLFFFDKSTSHLMSAKNKDYQAIFNNGNHATIVLTQFASASNGINPVCWNGNKKTDFEAIAILEKDYFGFSAIERNSKDRFKERSIKKENFYLLVKMLFNKEIDYKTYFSNLNQGLNRLNSMYLKSDEYTLYMASLIIQVLGRQDRQWKYTPHCEVILWDDVRDVYSTFLTDEKYQNHTSLRERASFKSDYFEKLDNIIAKNSTVSKIKKALSSEDIGNSTEALKREIGLLLKRLAIYRNSSEDDKGAEENPWHEWIQLREDALIQKPVKLDNAIIKTRLLKDGLIFKKGKEILPEQTEDCLRINYKYPFELIVKNKVVKNYFYNHGYEVELRTSQYEEQKIWNPLFFQAIVCGAIGEEAVKAIMYSEGFEVEHIKDRQLVELADFRIEDNFIDAKLYGEGSLNELFFSGKDLLTSAIEKLKTIRKVCPSARYYIVNYTYDENIFSYETTGFSLNGKKVNLNVAEIFICPGITNPITGDIISKKLDELKTSFYK
;
A
#
# COMPACT_ATOMS: atom_id res chain seq x y z
N MET A 1 42.05 38.33 -7.15
CA MET A 1 43.47 37.95 -7.34
C MET A 1 44.34 38.08 -6.07
N GLY A 2 44.06 38.98 -5.11
CA GLY A 2 44.87 39.09 -3.87
C GLY A 2 44.73 37.98 -2.82
N LYS A 3 43.60 37.24 -2.79
CA LYS A 3 43.36 36.18 -1.78
C LYS A 3 44.06 34.84 -2.09
N THR A 4 44.33 34.56 -3.36
CA THR A 4 44.96 33.29 -3.78
C THR A 4 46.45 33.25 -3.40
N LYS A 5 47.14 34.40 -3.44
CA LYS A 5 48.57 34.52 -3.11
C LYS A 5 48.86 34.33 -1.62
N ALA A 6 47.96 34.81 -0.74
CA ALA A 6 48.05 34.62 0.70
C ALA A 6 47.86 33.16 1.13
N ILE A 7 47.00 32.41 0.41
CA ILE A 7 46.76 30.99 0.70
C ILE A 7 47.99 30.15 0.30
N THR A 8 48.63 30.44 -0.82
CA THR A 8 49.84 29.72 -1.24
C THR A 8 51.02 29.96 -0.28
N GLU A 9 51.22 31.20 0.20
CA GLU A 9 52.28 31.51 1.18
C GLU A 9 52.03 30.90 2.57
N ILE A 10 50.77 30.69 2.95
CA ILE A 10 50.40 30.00 4.20
C ILE A 10 50.61 28.48 4.06
N VAL A 11 50.31 27.92 2.89
CA VAL A 11 50.51 26.48 2.59
C VAL A 11 51.99 26.11 2.59
N ASP A 12 52.86 26.98 2.03
CA ASP A 12 54.30 26.74 2.02
C ASP A 12 54.94 26.87 3.42
N LYS A 13 54.37 27.70 4.31
CA LYS A 13 54.85 27.87 5.70
C LYS A 13 54.41 26.77 6.67
N LEU A 14 53.42 25.94 6.32
CA LEU A 14 52.79 24.97 7.25
C LEU A 14 53.24 23.51 7.05
N GLY A 15 54.35 23.28 6.35
CA GLY A 15 54.87 21.98 5.92
C GLY A 15 55.20 20.91 6.99
N SER A 16 54.72 20.99 8.24
CA SER A 16 55.07 19.99 9.27
C SER A 16 53.96 19.57 10.26
N LYS A 17 52.68 19.94 10.08
CA LYS A 17 51.59 19.44 10.97
C LYS A 17 50.36 18.96 10.20
N LYS A 18 50.48 17.78 9.60
CA LYS A 18 49.55 17.20 8.62
C LYS A 18 48.31 16.49 9.22
N LEU A 19 48.21 16.29 10.55
CA LEU A 19 47.15 15.43 11.13
C LEU A 19 45.99 16.17 11.80
N ILE A 20 46.21 17.38 12.34
CA ILE A 20 45.17 18.15 13.06
C ILE A 20 44.27 18.93 12.10
N TYR A 21 44.80 19.36 10.95
CA TYR A 21 44.04 20.14 9.98
C TYR A 21 43.18 19.29 9.05
N THR A 22 43.46 18.00 8.83
CA THR A 22 42.62 17.13 7.98
C THR A 22 41.22 16.97 8.55
N THR A 23 41.08 16.90 9.87
CA THR A 23 39.77 16.82 10.54
C THR A 23 39.02 18.16 10.45
N TYR A 24 39.73 19.29 10.53
CA TYR A 24 39.12 20.62 10.41
C TYR A 24 38.76 20.95 8.96
N PHE A 25 39.61 20.57 7.99
CA PHE A 25 39.36 20.68 6.55
C PHE A 25 38.26 19.74 6.10
N ASN A 26 38.16 18.51 6.61
CA ASN A 26 37.03 17.63 6.29
C ASN A 26 35.72 18.14 6.90
N LYS A 27 35.76 18.82 8.05
CA LYS A 27 34.57 19.43 8.65
C LYS A 27 34.11 20.69 7.89
N LEU A 28 35.06 21.54 7.47
CA LEU A 28 34.80 22.69 6.61
C LEU A 28 34.43 22.29 5.18
N ALA A 29 35.07 21.26 4.62
CA ALA A 29 34.74 20.70 3.32
C ALA A 29 33.37 20.02 3.36
N ASN A 30 33.01 19.31 4.43
CA ASN A 30 31.66 18.75 4.57
C ASN A 30 30.60 19.82 4.82
N GLN A 31 30.88 20.89 5.57
CA GLN A 31 29.97 22.04 5.68
C GLN A 31 29.83 22.79 4.35
N PHE A 32 30.93 22.98 3.62
CA PHE A 32 30.94 23.59 2.30
C PHE A 32 30.26 22.66 1.26
N PHE A 33 30.43 21.34 1.34
CA PHE A 33 29.74 20.36 0.50
C PHE A 33 28.25 20.25 0.85
N GLU A 34 27.84 20.41 2.11
CA GLU A 34 26.42 20.45 2.49
C GLU A 34 25.76 21.76 2.01
N GLU A 35 26.42 22.92 2.13
CA GLU A 35 25.95 24.20 1.58
C GLU A 35 25.97 24.26 0.04
N VAL A 36 26.97 23.64 -0.59
CA VAL A 36 27.07 23.52 -2.06
C VAL A 36 26.11 22.45 -2.58
N SER A 37 25.80 21.39 -1.83
CA SER A 37 24.83 20.35 -2.20
C SER A 37 23.41 20.90 -2.36
N GLU A 38 22.94 21.74 -1.41
CA GLU A 38 21.61 22.36 -1.53
C GLU A 38 21.53 23.37 -2.69
N LYS A 39 22.62 24.12 -2.96
CA LYS A 39 22.71 25.01 -4.13
C LYS A 39 22.89 24.25 -5.45
N ALA A 40 23.61 23.12 -5.45
CA ALA A 40 23.91 22.31 -6.62
C ALA A 40 22.68 21.53 -7.09
N VAL A 41 21.83 21.03 -6.19
CA VAL A 41 20.54 20.42 -6.53
C VAL A 41 19.58 21.45 -7.16
N HIS A 42 19.63 22.69 -6.68
CA HIS A 42 18.80 23.80 -7.16
C HIS A 42 19.20 24.25 -8.58
N LEU A 43 20.51 24.49 -8.80
CA LEU A 43 21.09 24.82 -10.10
C LEU A 43 21.08 23.66 -11.10
N LYS A 44 21.13 22.41 -10.62
CA LYS A 44 20.97 21.22 -11.46
C LYS A 44 19.59 21.16 -12.09
N SER A 45 18.52 21.55 -11.38
CA SER A 45 17.18 21.57 -11.97
C SER A 45 17.00 22.65 -13.04
N GLU A 46 17.62 23.83 -12.86
CA GLU A 46 17.62 24.91 -13.85
C GLU A 46 18.49 24.59 -15.07
N ALA A 47 19.66 23.99 -14.85
CA ALA A 47 20.51 23.47 -15.91
C ALA A 47 19.78 22.33 -16.65
N ASP A 48 19.27 21.31 -15.97
CA ASP A 48 18.51 20.21 -16.59
C ASP A 48 17.28 20.74 -17.36
N HIS A 49 16.64 21.82 -16.92
CA HIS A 49 15.54 22.48 -17.62
C HIS A 49 15.98 23.20 -18.91
N LEU A 50 17.13 23.87 -18.91
CA LEU A 50 17.72 24.50 -20.10
C LEU A 50 18.35 23.47 -21.05
N PHE A 51 18.88 22.37 -20.52
CA PHE A 51 19.52 21.28 -21.27
C PHE A 51 18.50 20.32 -21.91
N ASP A 52 17.36 20.06 -21.27
CA ASP A 52 16.23 19.34 -21.89
C ASP A 52 15.63 20.13 -23.07
N LEU A 53 15.74 21.46 -23.01
CA LEU A 53 15.33 22.36 -24.08
C LEU A 53 16.25 22.26 -25.31
N ILE A 54 17.49 21.81 -25.14
CA ILE A 54 18.47 21.69 -26.22
C ILE A 54 18.89 20.23 -26.38
N ASN A 55 18.15 19.50 -27.21
CA ASN A 55 18.47 18.12 -27.55
C ASN A 55 19.92 18.05 -28.09
N SER A 56 20.79 17.26 -27.46
CA SER A 56 22.22 17.23 -27.79
C SER A 56 22.49 16.80 -29.23
N ASN A 57 21.62 15.94 -29.79
CA ASN A 57 21.67 15.58 -31.21
C ASN A 57 21.33 16.77 -32.12
N ILE A 58 20.40 17.63 -31.70
CA ILE A 58 20.04 18.85 -32.43
C ILE A 58 21.17 19.87 -32.36
N LEU A 59 21.83 20.00 -31.21
CA LEU A 59 23.04 20.83 -31.05
C LEU A 59 24.19 20.36 -31.93
N GLU A 60 24.43 19.04 -32.01
CA GLU A 60 25.45 18.46 -32.90
C GLU A 60 25.12 18.70 -34.38
N GLN A 61 23.88 18.49 -34.80
CA GLN A 61 23.44 18.76 -36.17
C GLN A 61 23.51 20.26 -36.52
N CYS A 62 23.15 21.15 -35.59
CA CYS A 62 23.26 22.59 -35.79
C CYS A 62 24.72 23.07 -35.78
N LYS A 63 25.58 22.42 -35.01
CA LYS A 63 27.02 22.66 -35.01
C LYS A 63 27.62 22.35 -36.37
N GLU A 64 27.24 21.23 -36.96
CA GLU A 64 27.69 20.82 -38.30
C GLU A 64 27.16 21.75 -39.39
N ARG A 65 25.93 22.25 -39.28
CA ARG A 65 25.28 23.01 -40.37
C ARG A 65 25.38 24.53 -40.26
N TYR A 66 25.41 25.10 -39.05
CA TYR A 66 25.24 26.54 -38.83
C TYR A 66 26.32 27.19 -37.95
N PHE A 67 26.99 26.45 -37.06
CA PHE A 67 27.92 27.06 -36.09
C PHE A 67 29.39 27.01 -36.51
N GLN A 68 29.72 26.38 -37.63
CA GLN A 68 31.10 26.23 -38.12
C GLN A 68 31.86 27.57 -38.26
N GLY A 69 31.17 28.69 -38.55
CA GLY A 69 31.74 30.03 -38.65
C GLY A 69 31.85 30.85 -37.34
N HIS A 70 31.49 30.28 -36.18
CA HIS A 70 31.44 31.00 -34.90
C HIS A 70 32.33 30.35 -33.82
N PRO A 71 33.65 30.67 -33.76
CA PRO A 71 34.61 29.97 -32.92
C PRO A 71 34.30 30.01 -31.42
N ARG A 72 33.82 31.16 -30.90
CA ARG A 72 33.43 31.31 -29.49
C ARG A 72 32.18 30.51 -29.13
N LEU A 73 31.21 30.45 -30.04
CA LEU A 73 29.98 29.65 -29.88
C LEU A 73 30.31 28.16 -29.92
N ASN A 74 31.11 27.73 -30.90
CA ASN A 74 31.60 26.35 -31.00
C ASN A 74 32.39 25.91 -29.77
N ALA A 75 33.26 26.75 -29.21
CA ALA A 75 33.99 26.43 -28.00
C ALA A 75 33.06 26.20 -26.80
N LYS A 76 32.04 27.04 -26.62
CA LYS A 76 31.05 26.89 -25.54
C LYS A 76 30.12 25.69 -25.77
N VAL A 77 29.64 25.47 -27.00
CA VAL A 77 28.85 24.27 -27.38
C VAL A 77 29.64 22.98 -27.13
N ASN A 78 30.92 22.95 -27.50
CA ASN A 78 31.79 21.79 -27.25
C ASN A 78 32.03 21.55 -25.76
N LYS A 79 32.20 22.61 -24.96
CA LYS A 79 32.30 22.51 -23.50
C LYS A 79 31.03 21.90 -22.90
N VAL A 80 29.86 22.36 -23.34
CA VAL A 80 28.53 21.87 -22.96
C VAL A 80 28.33 20.40 -23.34
N LEU A 81 28.64 20.01 -24.58
CA LEU A 81 28.51 18.61 -25.06
C LEU A 81 29.49 17.66 -24.35
N ARG A 82 30.73 18.11 -24.08
CA ARG A 82 31.77 17.32 -23.43
C ARG A 82 31.47 17.05 -21.96
N ILE A 83 30.94 18.03 -21.23
CA ILE A 83 30.54 17.87 -19.83
C ILE A 83 29.38 16.84 -19.71
N LYS A 84 28.44 16.86 -20.67
CA LYS A 84 27.35 15.88 -20.74
C LYS A 84 27.85 14.44 -21.01
N GLN A 85 28.83 14.28 -21.89
CA GLN A 85 29.44 12.98 -22.17
C GLN A 85 30.21 12.40 -20.97
N LEU A 86 30.81 13.27 -20.15
CA LEU A 86 31.60 12.86 -18.99
C LEU A 86 30.77 12.61 -17.73
N ASN A 87 29.51 13.06 -17.69
CA ASN A 87 28.61 12.91 -16.54
C ASN A 87 29.14 13.54 -15.23
N ILE A 88 30.09 14.49 -15.33
CA ILE A 88 30.73 15.18 -14.20
C ILE A 88 29.91 16.45 -13.89
N LEU A 89 29.04 16.39 -12.88
CA LEU A 89 28.11 17.45 -12.48
C LEU A 89 28.60 18.23 -11.25
N GLU A 90 29.85 18.70 -11.25
CA GLU A 90 30.38 19.45 -10.09
C GLU A 90 30.30 20.98 -10.21
N ASP A 91 29.95 21.55 -11.38
CA ASP A 91 29.93 23.02 -11.55
C ASP A 91 28.72 23.53 -12.37
N SER A 92 27.54 23.50 -11.76
CA SER A 92 26.24 23.81 -12.38
C SER A 92 25.96 25.30 -12.60
N SER A 93 26.64 26.20 -11.87
CA SER A 93 26.50 27.65 -12.02
C SER A 93 27.07 28.14 -13.36
N ILE A 94 28.26 27.66 -13.72
CA ILE A 94 28.97 27.97 -14.98
C ILE A 94 28.18 27.44 -16.19
N LEU A 95 27.52 26.28 -16.05
CA LEU A 95 26.70 25.67 -17.08
C LEU A 95 25.42 26.47 -17.38
N SER A 96 24.77 27.04 -16.36
CA SER A 96 23.55 27.86 -16.55
C SER A 96 23.85 29.18 -17.26
N GLU A 97 24.97 29.84 -16.92
CA GLU A 97 25.40 31.07 -17.58
C GLU A 97 25.85 30.80 -19.03
N ASP A 98 26.62 29.74 -19.26
CA ASP A 98 27.06 29.38 -20.62
C ASP A 98 25.87 28.95 -21.50
N ALA A 99 24.90 28.19 -20.98
CA ALA A 99 23.68 27.81 -21.71
C ALA A 99 22.78 29.02 -22.01
N ASN A 100 22.53 29.89 -21.03
CA ASN A 100 21.79 31.13 -21.23
C ASN A 100 22.49 32.08 -22.21
N TRP A 101 23.83 32.14 -22.16
CA TRP A 101 24.62 32.90 -23.11
C TRP A 101 24.53 32.32 -24.52
N ILE A 102 24.68 31.00 -24.69
CA ILE A 102 24.51 30.32 -25.99
C ILE A 102 23.14 30.64 -26.58
N PHE A 103 22.11 30.61 -25.74
CA PHE A 103 20.73 30.87 -26.13
C PHE A 103 20.49 32.31 -26.60
N ARG A 104 20.93 33.29 -25.79
CA ARG A 104 20.88 34.71 -26.16
C ARG A 104 21.73 34.98 -27.41
N TYR A 105 22.89 34.34 -27.53
CA TYR A 105 23.77 34.51 -28.67
C TYR A 105 23.16 33.95 -29.96
N ILE A 106 22.54 32.76 -29.91
CA ILE A 106 21.82 32.17 -31.04
C ILE A 106 20.62 33.04 -31.43
N ARG A 107 19.84 33.51 -30.44
CA ARG A 107 18.66 34.37 -30.67
C ARG A 107 19.01 35.72 -31.30
N ASP A 108 20.04 36.39 -30.77
CA ASP A 108 20.31 37.79 -31.07
C ASP A 108 21.34 37.97 -32.20
N TYR A 109 22.20 36.98 -32.44
CA TYR A 109 23.39 37.15 -33.32
C TYR A 109 23.57 36.05 -34.38
N VAL A 110 22.91 34.89 -34.26
CA VAL A 110 22.94 33.87 -35.31
C VAL A 110 21.73 34.06 -36.21
N LYS A 111 21.95 34.51 -37.45
CA LYS A 111 20.91 34.53 -38.48
C LYS A 111 20.60 33.09 -38.91
N LEU A 112 19.71 32.44 -38.18
CA LEU A 112 19.12 31.17 -38.58
C LEU A 112 18.09 31.43 -39.69
N ASP A 113 18.12 30.62 -40.73
CA ASP A 113 17.00 30.49 -41.66
C ASP A 113 15.79 29.85 -40.95
N THR A 114 14.63 29.87 -41.60
CA THR A 114 13.40 29.28 -41.05
C THR A 114 13.60 27.80 -40.68
N GLU A 115 14.37 27.06 -41.48
CA GLU A 115 14.68 25.65 -41.20
C GLU A 115 15.53 25.48 -39.93
N GLY A 116 16.60 26.26 -39.77
CA GLY A 116 17.47 26.23 -38.59
C GLY A 116 16.77 26.72 -37.32
N ARG A 117 15.87 27.71 -37.44
CA ARG A 117 15.02 28.16 -36.33
C ARG A 117 14.05 27.06 -35.91
N ASN A 118 13.41 26.39 -36.86
CA ASN A 118 12.49 25.29 -36.60
C ASN A 118 13.20 24.06 -36.02
N TYR A 119 14.47 23.86 -36.34
CA TYR A 119 15.29 22.79 -35.77
C TYR A 119 15.61 23.02 -34.29
N LEU A 120 15.99 24.26 -33.93
CA LEU A 120 16.38 24.62 -32.56
C LEU A 120 15.17 24.94 -31.66
N PHE A 121 14.10 25.48 -32.25
CA PHE A 121 12.88 25.90 -31.56
C PHE A 121 11.65 25.31 -32.24
N PRO A 122 11.47 23.98 -32.25
CA PRO A 122 10.39 23.32 -33.00
C PRO A 122 8.97 23.76 -32.63
N LEU A 123 8.81 24.44 -31.48
CA LEU A 123 7.53 25.02 -31.05
C LEU A 123 7.19 26.37 -31.70
N SER A 124 8.15 27.04 -32.35
CA SER A 124 7.90 28.24 -33.16
C SER A 124 6.90 27.97 -34.27
N ARG A 125 7.00 26.83 -34.96
CA ARG A 125 6.07 26.45 -36.03
C ARG A 125 4.62 26.32 -35.57
N PHE A 126 4.43 25.92 -34.32
CA PHE A 126 3.11 25.72 -33.75
C PHE A 126 2.52 27.03 -33.19
N THR A 127 3.35 27.91 -32.62
CA THR A 127 2.93 29.25 -32.16
C THR A 127 2.69 30.21 -33.32
N GLU A 128 3.43 30.07 -34.42
CA GLU A 128 3.27 30.83 -35.66
C GLU A 128 2.15 30.26 -36.57
N GLY A 129 1.60 29.08 -36.22
CA GLY A 129 0.43 28.49 -36.88
C GLY A 129 0.71 27.73 -38.17
N GLU A 130 1.98 27.44 -38.49
CA GLU A 130 2.38 26.67 -39.67
C GLU A 130 1.93 25.20 -39.62
N ASP A 131 2.05 24.57 -38.45
CA ASP A 131 1.73 23.16 -38.24
C ASP A 131 0.54 22.98 -37.28
N LYS A 132 -0.38 22.06 -37.64
CA LYS A 132 -1.61 21.77 -36.87
C LYS A 132 -1.55 20.50 -36.05
N VAL A 133 -0.59 19.59 -36.31
CA VAL A 133 -0.51 18.28 -35.65
C VAL A 133 0.77 18.18 -34.83
N LEU A 134 0.62 17.95 -33.53
CA LEU A 134 1.71 17.79 -32.59
C LEU A 134 1.69 16.39 -31.96
N VAL A 135 2.81 15.67 -32.09
CA VAL A 135 3.06 14.44 -31.32
C VAL A 135 3.92 14.83 -30.12
N ALA A 136 3.35 14.71 -28.93
CA ALA A 136 3.99 15.16 -27.69
C ALA A 136 4.34 13.97 -26.79
N SER A 137 5.57 13.96 -26.25
CA SER A 137 5.94 13.03 -25.18
C SER A 137 5.49 13.55 -23.82
N ILE A 138 5.44 12.62 -22.86
CA ILE A 138 4.97 12.81 -21.47
C ILE A 138 5.55 14.06 -20.79
N GLN A 139 6.83 14.34 -21.01
CA GLN A 139 7.55 15.44 -20.34
C GLN A 139 7.23 16.82 -20.94
N LYS A 140 6.84 16.87 -22.22
CA LYS A 140 6.56 18.13 -22.93
C LYS A 140 5.18 18.70 -22.61
N LEU A 141 4.23 17.87 -22.14
CA LEU A 141 2.88 18.30 -21.77
C LEU A 141 2.88 19.37 -20.66
N LEU A 142 3.87 19.33 -19.76
CA LEU A 142 3.89 20.16 -18.55
C LEU A 142 4.99 21.20 -18.57
N LYS A 143 6.08 20.99 -19.31
CA LYS A 143 7.19 21.93 -19.37
C LYS A 143 6.87 23.08 -20.33
N SER A 144 7.25 24.29 -19.93
CA SER A 144 7.32 25.42 -20.86
C SER A 144 8.47 25.22 -21.84
N THR A 145 8.19 25.45 -23.11
CA THR A 145 9.10 25.32 -24.23
C THR A 145 9.28 26.66 -24.91
N TYR A 146 10.51 27.00 -25.24
CA TYR A 146 10.81 28.27 -25.88
C TYR A 146 10.58 28.20 -27.38
N ASP A 147 9.93 29.23 -27.94
CA ASP A 147 9.58 29.31 -29.36
C ASP A 147 10.51 30.23 -30.18
N GLY A 148 11.62 30.69 -29.59
CA GLY A 148 12.51 31.67 -30.22
C GLY A 148 12.33 33.08 -29.66
N LYS A 149 11.17 33.42 -29.07
CA LYS A 149 10.87 34.75 -28.48
C LYS A 149 10.46 34.67 -27.02
N SER A 150 9.62 33.71 -26.65
CA SER A 150 9.08 33.54 -25.30
C SER A 150 8.93 32.07 -24.92
N LEU A 151 8.78 31.81 -23.62
CA LEU A 151 8.42 30.49 -23.11
C LEU A 151 6.91 30.26 -23.29
N HIS A 152 6.54 29.21 -24.01
CA HIS A 152 5.16 28.79 -24.25
C HIS A 152 4.91 27.41 -23.65
N SER A 153 3.73 27.21 -23.07
CA SER A 153 3.29 25.89 -22.63
C SER A 153 2.44 25.24 -23.72
N LEU A 154 2.50 23.91 -23.87
CA LEU A 154 1.56 23.18 -24.73
C LEU A 154 0.09 23.47 -24.35
N MET A 155 -0.16 23.80 -23.08
CA MET A 155 -1.47 24.21 -22.56
C MET A 155 -2.00 25.54 -23.14
N THR A 156 -1.12 26.37 -23.71
CA THR A 156 -1.50 27.65 -24.34
C THR A 156 -1.88 27.51 -25.81
N LEU A 157 -1.54 26.38 -26.45
CA LEU A 157 -1.92 26.09 -27.84
C LEU A 157 -3.44 25.97 -27.98
N LYS A 158 -3.93 26.37 -29.16
CA LYS A 158 -5.35 26.37 -29.54
C LYS A 158 -5.47 26.00 -31.01
N ASP A 159 -6.50 25.24 -31.33
CA ASP A 159 -6.82 24.79 -32.69
C ASP A 159 -5.73 23.89 -33.28
N HIS A 160 -5.20 22.97 -32.45
CA HIS A 160 -4.24 21.93 -32.82
C HIS A 160 -4.78 20.52 -32.57
N ILE A 161 -4.17 19.53 -33.22
CA ILE A 161 -4.34 18.10 -32.97
C ILE A 161 -3.14 17.63 -32.14
N ILE A 162 -3.39 17.12 -30.94
CA ILE A 162 -2.35 16.67 -30.01
C ILE A 162 -2.47 15.16 -29.85
N VAL A 163 -1.42 14.42 -30.19
CA VAL A 163 -1.34 12.97 -29.98
C VAL A 163 -0.43 12.70 -28.79
N ILE A 164 -0.99 12.07 -27.77
CA ILE A 164 -0.31 11.62 -26.56
C ILE A 164 -0.09 10.11 -26.70
N ASP A 165 1.13 9.73 -27.06
CA ASP A 165 1.55 8.34 -27.03
C ASP A 165 1.70 7.86 -25.58
N GLU A 166 1.52 6.56 -25.35
CA GLU A 166 1.67 5.94 -24.03
C GLU A 166 0.80 6.60 -22.94
N PHE A 167 -0.46 6.90 -23.30
CA PHE A 167 -1.37 7.70 -22.49
C PHE A 167 -1.46 7.22 -21.03
N ASP A 168 -1.57 5.91 -20.79
CA ASP A 168 -1.66 5.32 -19.44
C ASP A 168 -0.46 5.64 -18.55
N TYR A 169 0.75 5.72 -19.12
CA TYR A 169 1.98 5.97 -18.36
C TYR A 169 2.20 7.45 -18.07
N THR A 170 1.51 8.33 -18.82
CA THR A 170 1.69 9.77 -18.63
C THR A 170 1.19 10.24 -17.26
N PHE A 171 0.19 9.56 -16.68
CA PHE A 171 -0.39 9.93 -15.39
C PHE A 171 0.66 10.03 -14.28
N ARG A 172 1.51 9.00 -14.09
CA ARG A 172 2.49 9.00 -12.97
C ARG A 172 3.50 10.13 -13.13
N THR A 173 3.95 10.40 -14.34
CA THR A 173 4.89 11.49 -14.61
C THR A 173 4.25 12.84 -14.38
N VAL A 174 2.98 13.00 -14.80
CA VAL A 174 2.22 14.23 -14.57
C VAL A 174 2.00 14.46 -13.08
N LEU A 175 1.56 13.43 -12.36
CA LEU A 175 1.37 13.51 -10.92
C LEU A 175 2.67 13.89 -10.20
N LYS A 176 3.79 13.23 -10.50
CA LYS A 176 5.11 13.55 -9.93
C LYS A 176 5.54 14.99 -10.21
N HIS A 177 5.21 15.53 -11.37
CA HIS A 177 5.54 16.91 -11.70
C HIS A 177 4.74 17.90 -10.84
N ILE A 178 3.42 17.70 -10.73
CA ILE A 178 2.54 18.55 -9.92
C ILE A 178 2.89 18.44 -8.42
N THR A 179 3.24 17.25 -7.94
CA THR A 179 3.57 17.04 -6.52
C THR A 179 4.93 17.63 -6.14
N ASN A 180 5.87 17.69 -7.09
CA ASN A 180 7.16 18.35 -6.95
C ASN A 180 7.06 19.89 -6.98
N GLU A 181 5.88 20.50 -7.08
CA GLU A 181 5.76 21.96 -6.94
C GLU A 181 6.11 22.41 -5.52
N ARG A 182 6.88 23.52 -5.39
CA ARG A 182 7.27 24.09 -4.10
C ARG A 182 6.04 24.63 -3.36
N GLU A 183 6.08 24.61 -2.02
CA GLU A 183 4.94 24.99 -1.16
C GLU A 183 5.17 26.30 -0.42
N LEU A 184 4.07 26.89 0.05
CA LEU A 184 4.05 27.91 1.08
C LEU A 184 4.19 27.24 2.46
N ASN A 185 5.31 27.44 3.15
CA ASN A 185 5.52 26.89 4.49
C ASN A 185 4.59 27.51 5.55
N ASN A 186 4.12 28.74 5.34
CA ASN A 186 3.16 29.39 6.23
C ASN A 186 2.21 30.28 5.41
N LEU A 187 1.02 29.78 5.16
CA LEU A 187 -0.04 30.50 4.43
C LEU A 187 -0.40 31.83 5.11
N LEU A 188 -0.41 31.88 6.44
CA LEU A 188 -0.80 33.08 7.16
C LEU A 188 0.26 34.18 7.03
N VAL A 189 1.56 33.84 7.15
CA VAL A 189 2.66 34.82 6.92
C VAL A 189 2.61 35.35 5.50
N PHE A 190 2.42 34.48 4.50
CA PHE A 190 2.32 34.89 3.10
C PHE A 190 1.17 35.90 2.87
N LEU A 191 0.02 35.68 3.51
CA LEU A 191 -1.12 36.58 3.43
C LEU A 191 -0.92 37.85 4.25
N GLU A 192 -0.21 37.79 5.37
CA GLU A 192 0.14 38.96 6.17
C GLU A 192 0.97 39.96 5.34
N ASP A 193 1.98 39.47 4.62
CA ASP A 193 2.81 40.27 3.73
C ASP A 193 2.00 40.97 2.65
N PHE A 194 1.11 40.22 2.00
CA PHE A 194 0.19 40.77 1.01
C PHE A 194 -0.71 41.87 1.59
N MET A 195 -1.24 41.66 2.80
CA MET A 195 -2.08 42.63 3.51
C MET A 195 -1.29 43.88 3.92
N ASN A 196 -0.05 43.71 4.38
CA ASN A 196 0.83 44.78 4.81
C ASN A 196 1.31 45.62 3.63
N TRP A 197 1.65 44.99 2.51
CA TRP A 197 1.95 45.68 1.26
C TRP A 197 0.77 46.55 0.79
N HIS A 198 -0.44 45.99 0.74
CA HIS A 198 -1.63 46.74 0.32
C HIS A 198 -1.92 47.97 1.21
N LYS A 199 -1.59 47.90 2.51
CA LYS A 199 -1.74 49.05 3.44
C LYS A 199 -0.72 50.17 3.19
N LYS A 200 0.46 49.83 2.65
CA LYS A 200 1.59 50.76 2.45
C LYS A 200 1.60 51.39 1.05
N THR A 201 0.90 50.80 0.10
CA THR A 201 1.03 51.15 -1.33
C THR A 201 -0.28 51.73 -1.86
N ASP A 202 -0.26 53.01 -2.27
CA ASP A 202 -1.40 53.67 -2.94
C ASP A 202 -1.59 53.22 -4.41
N HIS A 203 -0.64 52.46 -4.96
CA HIS A 203 -0.56 52.08 -6.38
C HIS A 203 -0.79 50.58 -6.61
N GLY A 204 -1.82 50.02 -5.96
CA GLY A 204 -2.19 48.64 -6.19
C GLY A 204 -2.88 48.45 -7.54
N ILE A 205 -2.38 47.50 -8.35
CA ILE A 205 -3.11 46.96 -9.52
C ILE A 205 -4.56 46.69 -9.09
N GLU A 206 -5.54 47.27 -9.79
CA GLU A 206 -6.97 47.25 -9.40
C GLU A 206 -7.46 45.84 -9.05
N ARG A 207 -6.89 44.84 -9.73
CA ARG A 207 -7.19 43.43 -9.51
C ARG A 207 -6.70 42.91 -8.16
N LEU A 208 -5.48 43.25 -7.72
CA LEU A 208 -4.96 42.90 -6.39
C LEU A 208 -5.73 43.63 -5.29
N LYS A 209 -6.13 44.89 -5.52
CA LYS A 209 -7.02 45.63 -4.62
C LYS A 209 -8.37 44.93 -4.43
N LYS A 210 -9.00 44.47 -5.51
CA LYS A 210 -10.23 43.65 -5.44
C LYS A 210 -10.03 42.36 -4.64
N VAL A 211 -8.87 41.71 -4.74
CA VAL A 211 -8.55 40.51 -3.93
C VAL A 211 -8.51 40.87 -2.44
N TYR A 212 -7.82 41.95 -2.07
CA TYR A 212 -7.75 42.45 -0.70
C TYR A 212 -9.14 42.81 -0.14
N ASP A 213 -9.92 43.60 -0.88
CA ASP A 213 -11.26 44.05 -0.43
C ASP A 213 -12.21 42.87 -0.20
N THR A 214 -12.13 41.84 -1.06
CA THR A 214 -12.92 40.61 -0.92
C THR A 214 -12.49 39.85 0.33
N PHE A 215 -11.17 39.70 0.54
CA PHE A 215 -10.65 39.01 1.71
C PHE A 215 -11.08 39.69 3.02
N LYS A 216 -10.98 41.02 3.07
CA LYS A 216 -11.36 41.79 4.27
C LYS A 216 -12.85 41.62 4.58
N LYS A 217 -13.73 41.71 3.58
CA LYS A 217 -15.16 41.44 3.75
C LYS A 217 -15.45 40.03 4.27
N ASP A 218 -14.70 39.03 3.81
CA ASP A 218 -14.85 37.66 4.28
C ASP A 218 -14.43 37.49 5.74
N LEU A 219 -13.33 38.12 6.16
CA LEU A 219 -12.89 38.12 7.56
C LEU A 219 -13.93 38.79 8.47
N ASP A 220 -14.41 39.97 8.08
CA ASP A 220 -15.40 40.74 8.82
C ASP A 220 -16.73 39.96 8.96
N PHE A 221 -17.21 39.34 7.87
CA PHE A 221 -18.44 38.54 7.87
C PHE A 221 -18.36 37.32 8.81
N ASN A 222 -17.19 36.67 8.89
CA ASN A 222 -16.98 35.50 9.74
C ASN A 222 -16.47 35.86 11.15
N LYS A 223 -16.34 37.15 11.47
CA LYS A 223 -15.80 37.64 12.76
C LYS A 223 -14.41 37.06 13.07
N ILE A 224 -13.55 36.95 12.06
CA ILE A 224 -12.17 36.46 12.19
C ILE A 224 -11.25 37.65 12.31
N GLU A 225 -10.51 37.77 13.41
CA GLU A 225 -9.41 38.73 13.50
C GLU A 225 -8.13 38.10 12.94
N PHE A 226 -7.44 38.80 12.03
CA PHE A 226 -6.16 38.31 11.50
C PHE A 226 -5.08 38.46 12.60
N PRO A 227 -4.42 37.38 13.04
CA PRO A 227 -3.60 37.39 14.25
C PRO A 227 -2.24 38.07 14.02
N LYS A 228 -1.64 38.59 15.10
CA LYS A 228 -0.27 39.15 15.07
C LYS A 228 0.83 38.08 15.12
N ARG A 229 0.50 36.83 15.49
CA ARG A 229 1.42 35.67 15.51
C ARG A 229 0.71 34.41 14.99
N HIS A 230 1.47 33.50 14.36
CA HIS A 230 0.94 32.45 13.47
C HIS A 230 1.01 31.02 14.03
N TYR A 231 0.76 30.79 15.33
CA TYR A 231 0.81 29.44 15.91
C TYR A 231 -0.54 28.96 16.47
N PHE A 232 -0.77 27.65 16.38
CA PHE A 232 -1.97 26.99 16.87
C PHE A 232 -1.67 26.26 18.20
N ILE A 233 -2.65 26.22 19.10
CA ILE A 233 -2.60 25.47 20.35
C ILE A 233 -3.71 24.42 20.32
N LYS A 234 -3.39 23.17 20.69
CA LYS A 234 -4.39 22.12 20.82
C LYS A 234 -5.02 22.15 22.21
N ALA A 235 -6.35 22.24 22.29
CA ALA A 235 -7.07 21.97 23.53
C ALA A 235 -6.83 20.51 23.94
N LYS A 236 -6.74 20.19 25.24
CA LYS A 236 -6.49 18.83 25.78
C LYS A 236 -7.45 17.80 25.16
N THR A 237 -7.06 17.20 24.05
CA THR A 237 -7.86 16.25 23.28
C THR A 237 -6.98 15.05 22.92
N LYS A 238 -7.53 13.84 23.05
CA LYS A 238 -6.77 12.57 22.90
C LYS A 238 -6.32 12.26 21.46
N ASN A 239 -6.80 12.98 20.44
CA ASN A 239 -6.61 12.60 19.02
C ASN A 239 -5.73 13.59 18.25
N ASN A 240 -4.80 13.09 17.43
CA ASN A 240 -4.09 13.93 16.44
C ASN A 240 -5.08 14.40 15.37
N LEU A 241 -5.08 15.70 15.05
CA LEU A 241 -5.97 16.28 14.04
C LEU A 241 -5.28 16.27 12.68
N GLN A 242 -5.93 15.70 11.69
CA GLN A 242 -5.49 15.79 10.31
C GLN A 242 -6.67 15.98 9.41
N ALA A 243 -6.58 16.99 8.55
CA ALA A 243 -7.68 17.42 7.72
C ALA A 243 -7.24 17.52 6.27
N ALA A 244 -8.10 17.04 5.40
CA ALA A 244 -8.02 17.29 3.99
C ALA A 244 -9.15 18.23 3.57
N PHE A 245 -8.85 19.19 2.70
CA PHE A 245 -9.83 20.11 2.13
C PHE A 245 -9.72 20.06 0.62
N HIS A 246 -10.82 19.75 -0.05
CA HIS A 246 -10.92 19.89 -1.49
C HIS A 246 -11.91 21.01 -1.80
N SER A 247 -11.42 22.12 -2.38
CA SER A 247 -12.18 23.32 -2.81
C SER A 247 -13.21 23.90 -1.82
N ASN A 248 -14.24 23.14 -1.45
CA ASN A 248 -15.29 23.46 -0.46
C ASN A 248 -15.70 22.28 0.47
N LYS A 249 -15.06 21.12 0.39
CA LYS A 249 -15.41 19.90 1.14
C LYS A 249 -14.27 19.53 2.07
N GLU A 250 -14.60 19.38 3.35
CA GLU A 250 -13.69 18.86 4.35
C GLU A 250 -13.84 17.34 4.44
N PHE A 251 -12.70 16.66 4.48
CA PHE A 251 -12.63 15.25 4.84
C PHE A 251 -12.05 15.23 6.26
N LEU A 252 -12.94 15.25 7.26
CA LEU A 252 -12.60 14.99 8.67
C LEU A 252 -13.47 13.87 9.25
N LYS A 253 -12.90 13.08 10.16
CA LYS A 253 -13.63 12.05 10.92
C LYS A 253 -14.54 12.65 12.00
N LYS A 254 -14.07 13.72 12.64
CA LYS A 254 -14.82 14.58 13.57
C LYS A 254 -14.43 16.01 13.24
N GLY A 255 -15.41 16.87 13.02
CA GLY A 255 -15.17 18.29 12.83
C GLY A 255 -14.47 18.88 14.05
N PHE A 256 -13.53 19.80 13.83
CA PHE A 256 -12.97 20.63 14.89
C PHE A 256 -13.24 22.09 14.60
N PHE A 257 -13.14 22.90 15.64
CA PHE A 257 -13.44 24.31 15.62
C PHE A 257 -12.19 25.09 16.01
N ILE A 258 -12.10 26.30 15.45
CA ILE A 258 -11.02 27.23 15.67
C ILE A 258 -11.60 28.35 16.52
N GLU A 259 -11.17 28.40 17.76
CA GLU A 259 -11.46 29.48 18.67
C GLU A 259 -10.32 30.49 18.64
N GLN A 260 -10.68 31.76 18.74
CA GLN A 260 -9.76 32.87 18.89
C GLN A 260 -10.00 33.49 20.27
N PRO A 261 -9.25 33.08 21.30
CA PRO A 261 -9.44 33.65 22.63
C PRO A 261 -9.12 35.15 22.59
N LYS A 262 -9.97 35.96 23.23
CA LYS A 262 -9.77 37.41 23.31
C LYS A 262 -8.41 37.74 23.91
N ASP A 263 -7.73 38.74 23.35
CA ASP A 263 -6.44 39.24 23.83
C ASP A 263 -5.30 38.21 23.81
N THR A 264 -5.39 37.20 22.92
CA THR A 264 -4.33 36.20 22.76
C THR A 264 -3.76 36.15 21.35
N ASP A 265 -2.49 35.72 21.25
CA ASP A 265 -1.72 35.66 20.01
C ASP A 265 -1.79 34.28 19.31
N TYR A 266 -2.83 33.47 19.57
CA TYR A 266 -2.92 32.10 19.05
C TYR A 266 -4.34 31.65 18.72
N PHE A 267 -4.45 30.62 17.88
CA PHE A 267 -5.70 29.91 17.62
C PHE A 267 -5.79 28.65 18.47
N LEU A 268 -6.93 28.42 19.12
CA LEU A 268 -7.21 27.21 19.86
C LEU A 268 -7.99 26.22 18.98
N LEU A 269 -7.41 25.03 18.77
CA LEU A 269 -8.07 23.91 18.13
C LEU A 269 -8.90 23.16 19.18
N SER A 270 -10.23 23.23 19.07
CA SER A 270 -11.17 22.61 20.02
C SER A 270 -12.19 21.71 19.32
N GLU A 271 -12.81 20.79 20.07
CA GLU A 271 -14.02 20.08 19.61
C GLU A 271 -15.30 20.87 19.94
N ASN A 272 -15.18 22.09 20.48
CA ASN A 272 -16.30 22.90 20.93
C ASN A 272 -16.96 23.62 19.74
N LYS A 273 -18.27 23.47 19.60
CA LYS A 273 -19.06 24.03 18.49
C LYS A 273 -19.19 25.56 18.51
N ASP A 274 -18.78 26.22 19.59
CA ASP A 274 -18.86 27.68 19.73
C ASP A 274 -17.79 28.42 18.91
N GLY A 275 -16.73 27.73 18.47
CA GLY A 275 -15.70 28.29 17.59
C GLY A 275 -16.10 28.31 16.11
N ILE A 276 -15.20 28.80 15.26
CA ILE A 276 -15.42 28.80 13.80
C ILE A 276 -15.09 27.43 13.27
N TYR A 277 -16.00 26.84 12.49
CA TYR A 277 -15.75 25.53 11.92
C TYR A 277 -14.50 25.55 11.01
N SER A 278 -13.59 24.59 11.21
CA SER A 278 -12.26 24.56 10.58
C SER A 278 -12.30 24.71 9.07
N ASN A 279 -13.28 24.10 8.41
CA ASN A 279 -13.46 24.21 6.97
C ASN A 279 -13.76 25.64 6.50
N VAL A 280 -14.55 26.41 7.25
CA VAL A 280 -14.91 27.79 6.92
C VAL A 280 -13.67 28.65 7.06
N PHE A 281 -12.94 28.49 8.16
CA PHE A 281 -11.70 29.19 8.41
C PHE A 281 -10.69 28.96 7.29
N PHE A 282 -10.27 27.71 7.02
CA PHE A 282 -9.26 27.43 6.00
C PHE A 282 -9.72 27.74 4.58
N ARG A 283 -11.02 27.60 4.27
CA ARG A 283 -11.58 27.96 2.95
C ARG A 283 -11.37 29.44 2.63
N ILE A 284 -11.51 30.33 3.61
CA ILE A 284 -11.31 31.77 3.40
C ILE A 284 -9.87 32.04 2.93
N PHE A 285 -8.87 31.53 3.65
CA PHE A 285 -7.46 31.74 3.30
C PHE A 285 -7.07 31.07 1.98
N ILE A 286 -7.52 29.83 1.73
CA ILE A 286 -7.26 29.10 0.46
C ILE A 286 -7.87 29.85 -0.73
N ARG A 287 -9.10 30.38 -0.60
CA ARG A 287 -9.76 31.16 -1.65
C ARG A 287 -8.98 32.42 -1.99
N VAL A 288 -8.45 33.10 -0.98
CA VAL A 288 -7.67 34.33 -1.16
C VAL A 288 -6.35 34.03 -1.85
N LEU A 289 -5.64 32.98 -1.43
CA LEU A 289 -4.46 32.49 -2.12
C LEU A 289 -4.74 32.23 -3.61
N THR A 290 -5.82 31.52 -3.91
CA THR A 290 -6.25 31.21 -5.29
C THR A 290 -6.54 32.49 -6.11
N ASN A 291 -7.10 33.51 -5.47
CA ASN A 291 -7.40 34.80 -6.10
C ASN A 291 -6.12 35.62 -6.36
N ILE A 292 -5.16 35.63 -5.43
CA ILE A 292 -3.84 36.24 -5.62
C ILE A 292 -3.17 35.59 -6.82
N GLN A 293 -3.04 34.27 -6.78
CA GLN A 293 -2.54 33.42 -7.86
C GLN A 293 -3.18 33.73 -9.22
N SER A 294 -4.50 33.84 -9.28
CA SER A 294 -5.24 34.20 -10.49
C SER A 294 -4.97 35.63 -10.98
N ALA A 295 -4.75 36.58 -10.07
CA ALA A 295 -4.39 37.94 -10.42
C ALA A 295 -2.97 38.01 -11.01
N PHE A 296 -2.02 37.32 -10.38
CA PHE A 296 -0.64 37.19 -10.84
C PHE A 296 -0.52 36.52 -12.21
N ARG A 297 -1.38 35.54 -12.52
CA ARG A 297 -1.44 34.97 -13.87
C ARG A 297 -1.79 36.00 -14.94
N VAL A 298 -2.78 36.84 -14.67
CA VAL A 298 -3.19 37.88 -15.63
C VAL A 298 -2.11 38.95 -15.77
N ILE A 299 -1.41 39.27 -14.69
CA ILE A 299 -0.28 40.20 -14.73
C ILE A 299 0.84 39.62 -15.60
N LEU A 300 1.21 38.35 -15.41
CA LEU A 300 2.20 37.67 -16.24
C LEU A 300 1.80 37.67 -17.73
N ASP A 301 0.53 37.36 -18.04
CA ASP A 301 0.02 37.30 -19.41
C ASP A 301 -0.07 38.69 -20.09
N ARG A 302 -0.28 39.78 -19.35
CA ARG A 302 -0.53 41.13 -19.91
C ARG A 302 0.67 42.08 -19.83
N GLU A 303 1.31 42.11 -18.67
CA GLU A 303 2.36 43.07 -18.34
C GLU A 303 3.78 42.47 -18.50
N GLY A 304 3.86 41.16 -18.70
CA GLY A 304 5.10 40.44 -18.95
C GLY A 304 5.89 40.07 -17.70
N GLU A 305 6.92 39.24 -17.91
CA GLU A 305 7.70 38.60 -16.85
C GLU A 305 8.45 39.59 -15.95
N ASN A 306 8.98 40.68 -16.51
CA ASN A 306 9.74 41.68 -15.75
C ASN A 306 8.89 42.37 -14.67
N TYR A 307 7.66 42.77 -15.03
CA TYR A 307 6.76 43.44 -14.10
C TYR A 307 6.15 42.46 -13.09
N TYR A 308 5.84 41.24 -13.53
CA TYR A 308 5.46 40.13 -12.67
C TYR A 308 6.52 39.85 -11.58
N ASN A 309 7.79 39.75 -11.98
CA ASN A 309 8.91 39.51 -11.06
C ASN A 309 9.14 40.68 -10.10
N PHE A 310 9.03 41.92 -10.60
CA PHE A 310 9.10 43.13 -9.78
C PHE A 310 8.07 43.10 -8.65
N LEU A 311 6.80 42.82 -8.95
CA LEU A 311 5.72 42.81 -7.96
C LEU A 311 5.88 41.72 -6.89
N ILE A 312 6.33 40.52 -7.30
CA ILE A 312 6.62 39.46 -6.34
C ILE A 312 7.66 39.92 -5.33
N ASN A 313 8.73 40.53 -5.82
CA ASN A 313 9.78 41.05 -4.96
C ASN A 313 9.25 42.22 -4.11
N ASP A 314 8.47 43.14 -4.68
CA ASP A 314 7.92 44.28 -3.95
C ASP A 314 6.99 43.85 -2.78
N ILE A 315 6.21 42.79 -2.96
CA ILE A 315 5.29 42.30 -1.93
C ILE A 315 6.00 41.44 -0.87
N TRP A 316 6.88 40.52 -1.26
CA TRP A 316 7.40 39.47 -0.38
C TRP A 316 8.90 39.53 -0.08
N SER A 317 9.66 40.50 -0.60
CA SER A 317 11.09 40.63 -0.29
C SER A 317 11.41 41.14 1.13
N SER A 318 10.41 41.55 1.90
CA SER A 318 10.60 42.12 3.24
C SER A 318 10.92 41.08 4.33
N HIS A 319 10.73 39.79 4.04
CA HIS A 319 11.20 38.70 4.89
C HIS A 319 12.50 38.14 4.32
N ASN A 320 13.58 38.21 5.13
CA ASN A 320 14.80 37.44 4.92
C ASN A 320 14.45 35.95 5.03
N ASP A 321 13.86 35.40 3.98
CA ASP A 321 13.85 33.96 3.76
C ASP A 321 15.33 33.60 3.63
N ASP A 322 15.87 32.77 4.54
CA ASP A 322 17.24 32.21 4.43
C ASP A 322 17.47 31.38 3.13
N THR A 323 16.56 31.47 2.16
CA THR A 323 16.67 30.97 0.80
C THR A 323 16.08 32.01 -0.17
N PRO A 324 16.91 32.72 -0.94
CA PRO A 324 16.44 33.64 -1.97
C PRO A 324 15.44 32.92 -2.91
N GLY A 325 14.23 33.45 -3.00
CA GLY A 325 13.28 33.09 -4.05
C GLY A 325 12.27 31.99 -3.73
N ARG A 326 12.03 31.54 -2.49
CA ARG A 326 10.99 30.50 -2.25
C ARG A 326 9.58 30.94 -2.64
N ILE A 327 9.14 32.12 -2.21
CA ILE A 327 7.82 32.67 -2.60
C ILE A 327 7.78 32.98 -4.09
N TYR A 328 8.89 33.51 -4.63
CA TYR A 328 9.05 33.70 -6.06
C TYR A 328 8.90 32.40 -6.84
N HIS A 329 9.55 31.32 -6.41
CA HIS A 329 9.47 30.00 -7.03
C HIS A 329 8.09 29.38 -6.84
N PHE A 330 7.45 29.55 -5.68
CA PHE A 330 6.06 29.15 -5.48
C PHE A 330 5.17 29.85 -6.52
N LEU A 331 5.16 31.18 -6.58
CA LEU A 331 4.31 31.89 -7.54
C LEU A 331 4.71 31.58 -8.99
N SER A 332 5.98 31.62 -9.37
CA SER A 332 6.43 31.35 -10.75
C SER A 332 6.25 29.90 -11.19
N SER A 333 6.32 28.92 -10.29
CA SER A 333 6.04 27.52 -10.63
C SER A 333 4.56 27.19 -10.63
N THR A 334 3.73 27.91 -9.89
CA THR A 334 2.29 27.59 -9.75
C THR A 334 1.42 28.41 -10.68
N THR A 335 1.73 29.70 -10.84
CA THR A 335 0.99 30.67 -11.66
C THR A 335 0.81 30.23 -13.11
N PRO A 336 1.80 29.59 -13.77
CA PRO A 336 1.63 29.09 -15.12
C PRO A 336 0.53 28.04 -15.29
N TYR A 337 0.21 27.30 -14.23
CA TYR A 337 -0.77 26.20 -14.22
C TYR A 337 -2.09 26.57 -13.53
N LEU A 338 -2.25 27.82 -13.10
CA LEU A 338 -3.46 28.33 -12.47
C LEU A 338 -4.47 28.74 -13.54
N PHE A 339 -5.30 27.79 -13.91
CA PHE A 339 -6.35 28.00 -14.88
C PHE A 339 -7.68 28.28 -14.19
N ARG A 340 -8.48 29.20 -14.75
CA ARG A 340 -9.86 29.40 -14.31
C ARG A 340 -10.61 28.07 -14.44
N VAL A 341 -11.05 27.52 -13.32
CA VAL A 341 -12.10 26.50 -13.27
C VAL A 341 -13.35 27.13 -13.89
N GLN A 342 -13.54 26.98 -15.20
CA GLN A 342 -14.84 27.26 -15.80
C GLN A 342 -15.78 26.14 -15.35
N LYS A 343 -16.91 26.51 -14.74
CA LYS A 343 -17.97 25.59 -14.30
C LYS A 343 -18.13 24.48 -15.33
N SER A 344 -17.88 23.24 -14.92
CA SER A 344 -18.05 22.10 -15.80
C SER A 344 -19.51 22.05 -16.30
N ARG A 345 -19.74 21.49 -17.49
CA ARG A 345 -21.09 21.35 -18.05
C ARG A 345 -22.01 20.43 -17.22
N LYS A 346 -21.47 19.62 -16.30
CA LYS A 346 -22.21 18.71 -15.41
C LYS A 346 -21.55 18.65 -14.01
N ASP A 347 -22.20 19.27 -13.05
CA ASP A 347 -21.64 19.57 -11.73
C ASP A 347 -21.78 18.39 -10.75
N THR A 348 -20.88 17.39 -10.86
CA THR A 348 -20.77 16.30 -9.87
C THR A 348 -19.59 16.55 -8.93
N ASP A 349 -19.69 16.04 -7.69
CA ASP A 349 -18.61 16.10 -6.69
C ASP A 349 -17.27 15.52 -7.23
N LEU A 350 -17.33 14.47 -8.04
CA LEU A 350 -16.17 13.86 -8.71
C LEU A 350 -15.54 14.79 -9.77
N ASN A 351 -16.37 15.49 -10.54
CA ASN A 351 -15.88 16.46 -11.52
C ASN A 351 -15.23 17.69 -10.85
N ARG A 352 -15.79 18.13 -9.72
CA ARG A 352 -15.18 19.19 -8.90
C ARG A 352 -13.84 18.72 -8.32
N PHE A 353 -13.74 17.46 -7.87
CA PHE A 353 -12.48 16.87 -7.40
C PHE A 353 -11.36 17.03 -8.42
N TYR A 354 -11.58 16.54 -9.65
CA TYR A 354 -10.55 16.60 -10.69
C TYR A 354 -10.21 18.04 -11.10
N THR A 355 -11.18 18.95 -11.12
CA THR A 355 -10.94 20.33 -11.60
C THR A 355 -10.50 21.32 -10.53
N GLY A 356 -10.50 20.93 -9.24
CA GLY A 356 -10.22 21.82 -8.12
C GLY A 356 -8.88 21.60 -7.44
N THR A 357 -8.53 22.52 -6.55
CA THR A 357 -7.31 22.42 -5.73
C THR A 357 -7.55 21.49 -4.53
N LEU A 358 -6.55 20.67 -4.23
CA LEU A 358 -6.51 19.90 -2.99
C LEU A 358 -5.55 20.54 -2.01
N ASN A 359 -6.00 20.67 -0.77
CA ASN A 359 -5.25 21.25 0.32
C ASN A 359 -5.25 20.23 1.46
N PHE A 360 -4.09 20.01 2.05
CA PHE A 360 -3.94 19.11 3.19
C PHE A 360 -3.35 19.88 4.36
N ILE A 361 -3.90 19.63 5.53
CA ILE A 361 -3.49 20.21 6.80
C ILE A 361 -3.04 19.11 7.73
N GLU A 362 -1.75 19.15 8.04
CA GLU A 362 -1.11 18.27 9.01
C GLU A 362 -0.79 19.03 10.28
N GLN A 363 -1.25 18.51 11.42
CA GLN A 363 -0.78 18.92 12.73
C GLN A 363 0.56 18.25 13.03
N ASN A 364 1.59 19.04 13.34
CA ASN A 364 2.82 18.54 13.97
C ASN A 364 2.95 19.10 15.39
N SER A 365 3.32 18.24 16.34
CA SER A 365 3.69 18.66 17.69
C SER A 365 5.10 19.26 17.67
N THR A 366 5.22 20.55 17.98
CA THR A 366 6.51 21.21 18.14
C THR A 366 6.96 21.12 19.59
N ASP A 367 8.05 20.39 19.83
CA ASP A 367 8.74 20.19 21.12
C ASP A 367 7.95 19.53 22.27
N LEU A 368 8.52 18.43 22.79
CA LEU A 368 8.07 17.72 24.00
C LEU A 368 8.06 18.61 25.27
N LEU A 369 8.70 19.78 25.21
CA LEU A 369 8.88 20.70 26.34
C LEU A 369 7.81 21.81 26.43
N VAL A 370 7.05 22.09 25.36
CA VAL A 370 5.98 23.12 25.35
C VAL A 370 4.66 22.46 24.95
N SER A 371 3.99 21.90 25.95
CA SER A 371 3.07 20.76 25.85
C SER A 371 1.82 20.85 24.97
N ASN A 372 1.55 21.92 24.22
CA ASN A 372 0.36 22.01 23.35
C ASN A 372 0.53 22.81 22.04
N LYS A 373 1.75 23.24 21.67
CA LYS A 373 1.95 23.97 20.41
C LYS A 373 1.85 23.03 19.20
N VAL A 374 1.13 23.51 18.19
CA VAL A 374 0.86 22.80 16.94
C VAL A 374 1.28 23.68 15.77
N SER A 375 2.09 23.13 14.87
CA SER A 375 2.22 23.69 13.53
C SER A 375 1.21 23.07 12.58
N ILE A 376 0.64 23.91 11.73
CA ILE A 376 -0.25 23.51 10.63
C ILE A 376 0.56 23.64 9.35
N ASN A 377 0.86 22.50 8.73
CA ASN A 377 1.46 22.48 7.40
C ASN A 377 0.35 22.55 6.35
N HIS A 378 0.48 23.42 5.36
CA HIS A 378 -0.40 23.48 4.20
C HIS A 378 0.31 22.89 2.98
N SER A 379 -0.23 21.79 2.47
CA SER A 379 0.21 21.21 1.21
C SER A 379 -0.87 21.39 0.15
N GLN A 380 -0.53 22.01 -0.97
CA GLN A 380 -1.46 22.22 -2.08
C GLN A 380 -1.09 21.37 -3.29
N LEU A 381 -2.10 20.81 -3.94
CA LEU A 381 -2.08 20.38 -5.33
C LEU A 381 -2.94 21.36 -6.12
N ILE A 382 -2.30 22.14 -6.99
CA ILE A 382 -2.94 23.24 -7.74
C ILE A 382 -3.77 22.75 -8.91
N SER A 383 -3.39 21.60 -9.46
CA SER A 383 -4.11 20.92 -10.52
C SER A 383 -4.08 19.41 -10.27
N THR A 384 -4.78 18.68 -11.12
CA THR A 384 -4.74 17.22 -11.15
C THR A 384 -4.33 16.75 -12.56
N PRO A 385 -3.83 15.51 -12.71
CA PRO A 385 -3.57 14.95 -14.03
C PRO A 385 -4.80 15.02 -14.95
N GLU A 386 -5.99 14.72 -14.44
CA GLU A 386 -7.25 14.77 -15.19
C GLU A 386 -7.61 16.19 -15.64
N ASN A 387 -7.41 17.21 -14.80
CA ASN A 387 -7.66 18.61 -15.15
C ASN A 387 -6.77 19.08 -16.32
N ILE A 388 -5.54 18.59 -16.38
CA ILE A 388 -4.60 18.94 -17.46
C ILE A 388 -5.11 18.39 -18.79
N ILE A 389 -5.57 17.14 -18.82
CA ILE A 389 -6.16 16.54 -20.02
C ILE A 389 -7.45 17.27 -20.42
N ASP A 390 -8.34 17.55 -19.46
CA ASP A 390 -9.57 18.30 -19.69
C ASP A 390 -9.28 19.65 -20.35
N GLN A 391 -8.34 20.42 -19.81
CA GLN A 391 -7.99 21.74 -20.34
C GLN A 391 -7.33 21.69 -21.72
N LEU A 392 -6.46 20.72 -21.98
CA LEU A 392 -5.90 20.51 -23.31
C LEU A 392 -7.01 20.28 -24.32
N SER A 393 -7.98 19.42 -23.98
CA SER A 393 -9.07 19.04 -24.87
C SER A 393 -10.13 20.13 -25.09
N ARG A 394 -10.18 21.17 -24.24
CA ARG A 394 -11.08 22.33 -24.46
C ARG A 394 -10.64 23.25 -25.59
N LYS A 395 -9.35 23.23 -25.93
CA LYS A 395 -8.74 24.13 -26.92
C LYS A 395 -8.22 23.39 -28.14
N ASN A 396 -8.10 22.06 -28.06
CA ASN A 396 -7.41 21.23 -29.02
C ASN A 396 -8.14 19.89 -29.18
N LEU A 397 -7.92 19.20 -30.31
CA LEU A 397 -8.34 17.82 -30.48
C LEU A 397 -7.24 16.91 -29.91
N VAL A 398 -7.53 16.17 -28.84
CA VAL A 398 -6.54 15.36 -28.12
C VAL A 398 -6.80 13.87 -28.33
N PHE A 399 -5.80 13.14 -28.81
CA PHE A 399 -5.81 11.68 -28.95
C PHE A 399 -4.86 11.05 -27.93
N GLY A 400 -5.40 10.28 -26.99
CA GLY A 400 -4.62 9.44 -26.08
C GLY A 400 -4.53 8.01 -26.60
N VAL A 401 -3.32 7.51 -26.84
CA VAL A 401 -3.09 6.14 -27.34
C VAL A 401 -2.74 5.23 -26.17
N SER A 402 -3.56 4.19 -25.94
CA SER A 402 -3.27 3.14 -24.95
C SER A 402 -3.87 1.79 -25.37
N ALA A 403 -3.15 0.70 -25.02
CA ALA A 403 -3.56 -0.67 -25.28
C ALA A 403 -4.60 -1.23 -24.28
N THR A 404 -4.73 -0.62 -23.11
CA THR A 404 -5.56 -1.14 -22.01
C THR A 404 -6.46 -0.09 -21.36
N ILE A 405 -6.69 1.04 -22.04
CA ILE A 405 -7.51 2.15 -21.54
C ILE A 405 -8.96 1.77 -21.25
N GLN A 406 -9.48 0.72 -21.90
CA GLN A 406 -10.86 0.24 -21.71
C GLN A 406 -11.07 -0.51 -20.39
N ILE A 407 -9.98 -0.93 -19.72
CA ILE A 407 -10.04 -1.52 -18.38
C ILE A 407 -10.05 -0.36 -17.38
N PRO A 408 -11.15 -0.13 -16.65
CA PRO A 408 -11.31 1.03 -15.78
C PRO A 408 -10.31 0.94 -14.62
N ARG A 409 -9.50 1.98 -14.46
CA ARG A 409 -8.48 2.09 -13.41
C ARG A 409 -8.33 3.53 -12.96
N ASN A 410 -7.94 3.70 -11.72
CA ASN A 410 -7.83 4.95 -11.00
C ASN A 410 -6.45 5.16 -10.38
N VAL A 411 -5.87 4.14 -9.74
CA VAL A 411 -4.57 4.30 -9.06
C VAL A 411 -3.47 4.27 -10.11
N ASN A 412 -2.66 5.33 -10.16
CA ASN A 412 -1.60 5.52 -11.15
C ASN A 412 -2.07 5.57 -12.62
N HIS A 413 -3.35 5.83 -12.87
CA HIS A 413 -3.98 5.94 -14.20
C HIS A 413 -4.95 7.12 -14.21
N TYR A 414 -5.36 7.63 -15.37
CA TYR A 414 -6.44 8.62 -15.45
C TYR A 414 -7.81 7.99 -15.20
N ASP A 415 -8.70 8.71 -14.53
CA ASP A 415 -10.13 8.34 -14.52
C ASP A 415 -10.77 8.72 -15.86
N VAL A 416 -10.71 7.79 -16.81
CA VAL A 416 -11.23 7.96 -18.17
C VAL A 416 -12.75 8.16 -18.15
N ALA A 417 -13.46 7.49 -17.24
CA ALA A 417 -14.91 7.62 -17.14
C ALA A 417 -15.32 9.04 -16.71
N ALA A 418 -14.56 9.66 -15.81
CA ALA A 418 -14.73 11.07 -15.47
C ALA A 418 -14.37 11.99 -16.64
N LEU A 419 -13.25 11.76 -17.34
CA LEU A 419 -12.84 12.56 -18.50
C LEU A 419 -13.88 12.54 -19.63
N MET A 420 -14.45 11.36 -19.94
CA MET A 420 -15.52 11.20 -20.94
C MET A 420 -16.80 11.95 -20.56
N LYS A 421 -17.10 12.09 -19.27
CA LYS A 421 -18.26 12.87 -18.81
C LYS A 421 -18.03 14.39 -18.89
N GLN A 422 -16.77 14.82 -18.83
CA GLN A 422 -16.39 16.25 -18.80
C GLN A 422 -16.19 16.83 -20.20
N ASN A 423 -15.69 16.03 -21.13
CA ASN A 423 -15.28 16.46 -22.47
C ASN A 423 -16.16 15.88 -23.57
N TYR A 424 -16.13 16.52 -24.74
CA TYR A 424 -16.73 15.94 -25.93
C TYR A 424 -15.88 14.74 -26.36
N PHE A 425 -16.38 13.54 -26.09
CA PHE A 425 -15.72 12.30 -26.45
C PHE A 425 -16.18 11.85 -27.84
N ILE A 426 -15.22 11.52 -28.71
CA ILE A 426 -15.49 10.96 -30.03
C ILE A 426 -15.44 9.44 -29.90
N ASP A 427 -16.60 8.80 -29.93
CA ASP A 427 -16.68 7.34 -29.96
C ASP A 427 -16.32 6.79 -31.36
N TRP A 428 -15.91 5.53 -31.40
CA TRP A 428 -15.57 4.85 -32.64
C TRP A 428 -16.83 4.61 -33.47
N SER A 429 -16.80 5.00 -34.74
CA SER A 429 -17.87 4.67 -35.68
C SER A 429 -18.02 3.15 -35.83
N PRO A 430 -19.22 2.64 -36.15
CA PRO A 430 -19.43 1.23 -36.46
C PRO A 430 -18.50 0.70 -37.56
N ASP A 431 -18.16 1.54 -38.55
CA ASP A 431 -17.24 1.20 -39.65
C ASP A 431 -15.81 0.98 -39.15
N TYR A 432 -15.32 1.78 -38.20
CA TYR A 432 -14.00 1.52 -37.62
C TYR A 432 -13.99 0.22 -36.80
N LYS A 433 -15.08 -0.06 -36.07
CA LYS A 433 -15.23 -1.31 -35.32
C LYS A 433 -15.20 -2.53 -36.26
N SER A 434 -15.80 -2.45 -37.45
CA SER A 434 -15.78 -3.54 -38.42
C SER A 434 -14.39 -3.75 -39.06
N VAL A 435 -13.69 -2.65 -39.40
CA VAL A 435 -12.31 -2.72 -39.93
C VAL A 435 -11.36 -3.36 -38.92
N ILE A 436 -11.44 -2.98 -37.64
CA ILE A 436 -10.59 -3.55 -36.58
C ILE A 436 -10.84 -5.05 -36.44
N LYS A 437 -12.11 -5.49 -36.45
CA LYS A 437 -12.45 -6.92 -36.39
C LYS A 437 -11.90 -7.68 -37.59
N SER A 438 -12.03 -7.14 -38.80
CA SER A 438 -11.45 -7.73 -40.01
C SER A 438 -9.93 -7.87 -39.89
N LYS A 439 -9.23 -6.85 -39.39
CA LYS A 439 -7.77 -6.89 -39.19
C LYS A 439 -7.33 -7.88 -38.11
N ILE A 440 -8.14 -8.08 -37.06
CA ILE A 440 -7.89 -9.10 -36.05
C ILE A 440 -7.98 -10.51 -36.66
N LEU A 441 -8.99 -10.75 -37.49
CA LEU A 441 -9.18 -12.04 -38.18
C LEU A 441 -8.05 -12.31 -39.18
N GLU A 442 -7.69 -11.32 -40.01
CA GLU A 442 -6.57 -11.41 -40.96
C GLU A 442 -5.27 -11.78 -40.23
N LYS A 443 -4.98 -11.12 -39.10
CA LYS A 443 -3.82 -11.45 -38.27
C LYS A 443 -3.90 -12.86 -37.69
N ALA A 444 -5.07 -13.32 -37.25
CA ALA A 444 -5.24 -14.66 -36.71
C ALA A 444 -4.98 -15.74 -37.77
N GLU A 445 -5.49 -15.54 -39.00
CA GLU A 445 -5.29 -16.43 -40.14
C GLU A 445 -3.81 -16.51 -40.56
N GLU A 446 -3.09 -15.39 -40.56
CA GLU A 446 -1.65 -15.36 -40.87
C GLU A 446 -0.79 -15.98 -39.77
N ARG A 447 -1.13 -15.74 -38.49
CA ARG A 447 -0.24 -16.04 -37.36
C ARG A 447 -0.40 -17.46 -36.83
N GLN A 448 -1.61 -18.02 -36.85
CA GLN A 448 -1.95 -19.40 -36.45
C GLN A 448 -1.33 -19.85 -35.11
N THR A 449 -1.27 -18.95 -34.13
CA THR A 449 -0.50 -19.18 -32.89
C THR A 449 -1.03 -20.36 -32.07
N GLN A 450 -0.11 -21.23 -31.65
CA GLN A 450 -0.33 -22.27 -30.64
C GLN A 450 0.19 -21.81 -29.28
N ILE A 451 -0.60 -21.99 -28.23
CA ILE A 451 -0.29 -21.50 -26.88
C ILE A 451 -0.13 -22.67 -25.91
N THR A 452 1.01 -22.74 -25.24
CA THR A 452 1.21 -23.58 -24.05
C THR A 452 1.16 -22.70 -22.81
N PHE A 453 0.22 -22.95 -21.92
CA PHE A 453 0.16 -22.28 -20.62
C PHE A 453 0.74 -23.17 -19.52
N LYS A 454 1.61 -22.62 -18.69
CA LYS A 454 2.15 -23.28 -17.49
C LYS A 454 1.99 -22.38 -16.27
N SER A 455 1.71 -23.03 -15.13
CA SER A 455 1.77 -22.37 -13.82
C SER A 455 2.79 -23.08 -12.95
N LEU A 456 3.73 -22.32 -12.41
CA LEU A 456 4.77 -22.84 -11.54
C LEU A 456 4.32 -22.68 -10.07
N LEU A 457 4.26 -23.81 -9.36
CA LEU A 457 3.84 -23.88 -7.96
C LEU A 457 4.98 -23.53 -7.00
N ASN A 458 4.62 -22.90 -5.88
CA ASN A 458 5.58 -22.72 -4.79
C ASN A 458 5.63 -23.96 -3.87
N ASN A 459 6.41 -24.97 -4.25
CA ASN A 459 6.73 -26.07 -3.33
C ASN A 459 7.76 -25.60 -2.29
N LYS A 460 7.37 -25.59 -1.00
CA LYS A 460 8.21 -25.17 0.14
C LYS A 460 9.29 -26.18 0.54
N THR A 461 9.38 -27.31 -0.17
CA THR A 461 10.23 -28.46 0.18
C THR A 461 11.33 -28.74 -0.85
N ASP A 462 11.63 -27.79 -1.74
CA ASP A 462 12.65 -27.98 -2.78
C ASP A 462 14.08 -27.97 -2.20
N THR A 463 14.92 -28.88 -2.69
CA THR A 463 16.37 -28.94 -2.37
C THR A 463 17.07 -27.61 -2.60
N LEU A 464 16.70 -26.89 -3.67
CA LEU A 464 17.20 -25.56 -4.00
C LEU A 464 16.93 -24.53 -2.88
N GLN A 465 15.81 -24.65 -2.17
CA GLN A 465 15.45 -23.74 -1.08
C GLN A 465 16.35 -23.91 0.14
N ASN A 466 16.83 -25.14 0.39
CA ASN A 466 17.78 -25.42 1.47
C ASN A 466 19.17 -24.90 1.14
N GLU A 467 19.63 -25.09 -0.10
CA GLU A 467 20.92 -24.59 -0.58
C GLU A 467 20.97 -23.05 -0.55
N MET A 468 19.88 -22.38 -0.93
CA MET A 468 19.83 -20.91 -0.93
C MET A 468 19.77 -20.26 0.45
N LYS A 469 19.62 -21.00 1.56
CA LYS A 469 19.60 -20.40 2.91
C LYS A 469 20.87 -19.57 3.19
N ILE A 470 22.00 -19.91 2.58
CA ILE A 470 23.25 -19.16 2.67
C ILE A 470 23.06 -17.69 2.26
N ILE A 471 22.31 -17.43 1.18
CA ILE A 471 21.99 -16.06 0.70
C ILE A 471 21.13 -15.29 1.70
N LYS A 472 20.26 -15.97 2.45
CA LYS A 472 19.39 -15.33 3.46
C LYS A 472 20.20 -14.80 4.65
N HIS A 473 21.30 -15.44 5.00
CA HIS A 473 22.10 -15.12 6.19
C HIS A 473 23.19 -14.07 5.96
N ASP A 474 23.59 -13.83 4.70
CA ASP A 474 24.70 -12.94 4.34
C ASP A 474 24.25 -11.48 4.07
N GLY A 475 23.00 -11.12 4.41
CA GLY A 475 22.47 -9.78 4.21
C GLY A 475 22.29 -9.34 2.74
N PHE A 476 22.52 -10.24 1.76
CA PHE A 476 22.36 -10.00 0.32
C PHE A 476 20.98 -9.46 -0.06
N LEU A 477 19.95 -9.96 0.63
CA LEU A 477 18.56 -9.59 0.37
C LEU A 477 18.15 -8.28 1.05
N ASN A 478 19.05 -7.60 1.76
CA ASN A 478 18.78 -6.30 2.34
C ASN A 478 18.74 -5.22 1.24
N SER A 479 17.95 -4.17 1.46
CA SER A 479 17.97 -2.97 0.65
C SER A 479 19.25 -2.18 0.90
N GLU A 480 19.75 -1.49 -0.12
CA GLU A 480 20.89 -0.59 0.02
C GLU A 480 20.63 0.43 1.15
N GLY A 481 21.47 0.39 2.20
CA GLY A 481 21.47 1.40 3.27
C GLY A 481 20.67 1.10 4.55
N GLY A 482 20.21 -0.13 4.84
CA GLY A 482 19.55 -0.38 6.13
C GLY A 482 19.22 -1.82 6.54
N TYR A 483 18.74 -1.95 7.78
CA TYR A 483 18.14 -3.17 8.35
C TYR A 483 16.69 -3.32 7.89
N ASP A 484 16.42 -4.30 7.02
CA ASP A 484 15.06 -4.67 6.65
C ASP A 484 14.38 -5.53 7.72
N SER A 485 13.05 -5.48 7.78
CA SER A 485 12.28 -6.43 8.59
C SER A 485 12.48 -7.86 8.09
N ILE A 486 12.46 -8.85 8.99
CA ILE A 486 12.54 -10.28 8.66
C ILE A 486 11.56 -10.66 7.55
N ASN A 487 10.31 -10.21 7.63
CA ASN A 487 9.28 -10.48 6.61
C ASN A 487 9.66 -9.93 5.21
N ALA A 488 10.34 -8.79 5.13
CA ALA A 488 10.76 -8.23 3.86
C ALA A 488 11.89 -9.05 3.22
N ILE A 489 12.84 -9.51 4.04
CA ILE A 489 13.92 -10.42 3.62
C ILE A 489 13.32 -11.75 3.13
N GLU A 490 12.36 -12.32 3.87
CA GLU A 490 11.69 -13.56 3.47
C GLU A 490 10.91 -13.42 2.16
N ASN A 491 10.21 -12.29 1.98
CA ASN A 491 9.51 -12.02 0.73
C ASN A 491 10.47 -11.87 -0.46
N ARG A 492 11.61 -11.20 -0.29
CA ARG A 492 12.63 -11.08 -1.35
C ARG A 492 13.28 -12.44 -1.64
N PHE A 493 13.55 -13.23 -0.61
CA PHE A 493 14.06 -14.59 -0.75
C PHE A 493 13.12 -15.47 -1.57
N ASP A 494 11.84 -15.53 -1.20
CA ASP A 494 10.82 -16.30 -1.93
C ASP A 494 10.77 -15.90 -3.39
N ARG A 495 10.79 -14.60 -3.69
CA ARG A 495 10.74 -14.07 -5.06
C ARG A 495 11.99 -14.39 -5.88
N THR A 496 13.20 -14.22 -5.32
CA THR A 496 14.43 -14.62 -5.99
C THR A 496 14.46 -16.12 -6.29
N LEU A 497 13.93 -16.95 -5.38
CA LEU A 497 13.80 -18.40 -5.59
C LEU A 497 12.87 -18.72 -6.78
N ARG A 498 11.84 -17.90 -7.06
CA ARG A 498 10.96 -18.08 -8.23
C ARG A 498 11.73 -18.00 -9.55
N PHE A 499 12.69 -17.07 -9.65
CA PHE A 499 13.53 -16.96 -10.84
C PHE A 499 14.38 -18.22 -11.04
N LEU A 500 14.96 -18.78 -9.98
CA LEU A 500 15.77 -20.00 -10.13
C LEU A 500 14.91 -21.23 -10.46
N LYS A 501 13.70 -21.34 -9.89
CA LYS A 501 12.74 -22.39 -10.27
C LYS A 501 12.33 -22.26 -11.74
N TYR A 502 12.08 -21.03 -12.20
CA TYR A 502 11.83 -20.76 -13.60
C TYR A 502 13.05 -21.12 -14.46
N PHE A 503 14.26 -20.79 -14.02
CA PHE A 503 15.48 -21.14 -14.72
C PHE A 503 15.65 -22.65 -14.87
N GLN A 504 15.34 -23.44 -13.84
CA GLN A 504 15.29 -24.90 -13.91
C GLN A 504 14.25 -25.41 -14.92
N TYR A 505 13.07 -24.79 -14.96
CA TYR A 505 12.06 -25.09 -15.97
C TYR A 505 12.60 -24.85 -17.39
N VAL A 506 13.33 -23.75 -17.62
CA VAL A 506 13.94 -23.48 -18.94
C VAL A 506 14.94 -24.57 -19.34
N VAL A 507 15.76 -25.04 -18.38
CA VAL A 507 16.72 -26.12 -18.61
C VAL A 507 16.03 -27.45 -18.90
N LYS A 508 15.02 -27.83 -18.13
CA LYS A 508 14.48 -29.21 -18.14
C LYS A 508 13.28 -29.41 -19.04
N ASP A 509 12.36 -28.45 -19.05
CA ASP A 509 10.99 -28.68 -19.54
C ASP A 509 10.60 -27.76 -20.71
N SER A 510 11.24 -26.59 -20.84
CA SER A 510 10.94 -25.62 -21.90
C SER A 510 11.40 -26.12 -23.27
N ILE A 511 10.55 -25.98 -24.28
CA ILE A 511 10.89 -26.19 -25.69
C ILE A 511 11.29 -24.89 -26.39
N SER A 512 10.98 -23.75 -25.78
CA SER A 512 11.31 -22.41 -26.30
C SER A 512 12.80 -22.07 -26.13
N LYS A 513 13.39 -21.46 -27.16
CA LYS A 513 14.75 -20.93 -27.20
C LYS A 513 14.86 -19.49 -26.73
N THR A 514 13.80 -18.68 -26.88
CA THR A 514 13.84 -17.25 -26.52
C THR A 514 12.80 -16.91 -25.46
N HIS A 515 13.23 -16.27 -24.38
CA HIS A 515 12.44 -16.04 -23.18
C HIS A 515 12.47 -14.57 -22.78
N LEU A 516 11.29 -13.98 -22.56
CA LEU A 516 11.14 -12.65 -21.96
C LEU A 516 10.55 -12.79 -20.55
N VAL A 517 11.28 -12.37 -19.53
CA VAL A 517 10.94 -12.65 -18.13
C VAL A 517 10.73 -11.36 -17.35
N TYR A 518 9.62 -11.28 -16.62
CA TYR A 518 9.28 -10.16 -15.75
C TYR A 518 9.41 -10.55 -14.28
N ALA A 519 10.30 -9.87 -13.57
CA ALA A 519 10.51 -10.04 -12.13
C ALA A 519 10.74 -8.68 -11.46
N SER A 520 10.09 -8.44 -10.30
CA SER A 520 10.34 -7.21 -9.52
C SER A 520 11.64 -7.30 -8.71
N THR A 521 12.15 -8.50 -8.48
CA THR A 521 13.48 -8.77 -7.89
C THR A 521 14.65 -8.64 -8.88
N PHE A 522 14.45 -7.91 -9.98
CA PHE A 522 15.46 -7.69 -11.03
C PHE A 522 16.84 -7.33 -10.47
N SER A 523 16.93 -6.35 -9.58
CA SER A 523 18.21 -5.92 -9.00
C SER A 523 18.88 -7.00 -8.16
N GLN A 524 18.11 -7.78 -7.38
CA GLN A 524 18.66 -8.89 -6.62
C GLN A 524 19.19 -9.99 -7.55
N ILE A 525 18.44 -10.35 -8.58
CA ILE A 525 18.87 -11.37 -9.55
C ILE A 525 20.11 -10.87 -10.31
N LYS A 526 20.13 -9.61 -10.76
CA LYS A 526 21.29 -9.00 -11.43
C LYS A 526 22.54 -9.05 -10.55
N ASN A 527 22.41 -8.69 -9.28
CA ASN A 527 23.53 -8.74 -8.34
C ASN A 527 24.00 -10.16 -8.06
N LEU A 528 23.10 -11.16 -8.07
CA LEU A 528 23.46 -12.57 -7.87
C LEU A 528 24.42 -13.07 -8.97
N PHE A 529 24.20 -12.64 -10.21
CA PHE A 529 24.98 -13.01 -11.40
C PHE A 529 26.02 -11.94 -11.79
N ALA A 530 26.36 -11.02 -10.89
CA ALA A 530 27.40 -10.02 -11.14
C ALA A 530 28.79 -10.62 -10.92
N GLU A 531 29.77 -10.21 -11.73
CA GLU A 531 31.14 -10.76 -11.71
C GLU A 531 31.82 -10.51 -10.35
N GLU A 532 31.61 -9.31 -9.79
CA GLU A 532 32.12 -8.92 -8.48
C GLU A 532 31.58 -9.79 -7.32
N ASN A 533 30.46 -10.49 -7.53
CA ASN A 533 29.83 -11.35 -6.54
C ASN A 533 30.09 -12.85 -6.79
N ALA A 534 30.80 -13.22 -7.86
CA ALA A 534 31.06 -14.61 -8.20
C ALA A 534 31.81 -15.36 -7.09
N ALA A 535 32.81 -14.72 -6.47
CA ALA A 535 33.57 -15.28 -5.34
C ALA A 535 32.75 -15.39 -4.03
N ARG A 536 31.71 -14.56 -3.89
CA ARG A 536 30.82 -14.57 -2.72
C ARG A 536 29.75 -15.66 -2.84
N TYR A 537 29.30 -15.93 -4.06
CA TYR A 537 28.28 -16.95 -4.36
C TYR A 537 28.85 -18.09 -5.21
N THR A 538 30.05 -18.55 -4.85
CA THR A 538 30.80 -19.59 -5.59
C THR A 538 29.99 -20.86 -5.80
N GLU A 539 29.20 -21.29 -4.82
CA GLU A 539 28.35 -22.49 -4.98
C GLU A 539 27.37 -22.38 -6.17
N ILE A 540 26.82 -21.19 -6.43
CA ILE A 540 25.91 -20.96 -7.56
C ILE A 540 26.69 -20.78 -8.86
N HIS A 541 27.75 -19.97 -8.84
CA HIS A 541 28.55 -19.68 -10.03
C HIS A 541 29.32 -20.91 -10.54
N SER A 542 29.84 -21.75 -9.64
CA SER A 542 30.51 -23.01 -9.99
C SER A 542 29.52 -24.07 -10.44
N ARG A 543 28.34 -24.17 -9.82
CA ARG A 543 27.30 -25.15 -10.23
C ARG A 543 26.78 -24.88 -11.64
N TRP A 544 26.67 -23.62 -12.02
CA TRP A 544 26.11 -23.19 -13.30
C TRP A 544 27.15 -22.63 -14.28
N ASN A 545 28.43 -22.83 -13.99
CA ASN A 545 29.57 -22.41 -14.81
C ASN A 545 29.37 -21.05 -15.49
N VAL A 546 29.12 -20.02 -14.69
CA VAL A 546 28.75 -18.68 -15.19
C VAL A 546 29.96 -18.02 -15.83
N LYS A 547 29.85 -17.66 -17.10
CA LYS A 547 30.84 -16.88 -17.86
C LYS A 547 30.30 -15.48 -18.12
N HIS A 548 31.12 -14.47 -17.87
CA HIS A 548 30.73 -13.07 -18.02
C HIS A 548 31.20 -12.53 -19.38
N PHE A 549 30.27 -11.99 -20.17
CA PHE A 549 30.55 -11.27 -21.40
C PHE A 549 30.17 -9.79 -21.24
N LYS A 550 30.64 -8.96 -22.17
CA LYS A 550 30.46 -7.50 -22.15
C LYS A 550 29.03 -7.02 -21.92
N ILE A 551 28.03 -7.76 -22.44
CA ILE A 551 26.63 -7.35 -22.39
C ILE A 551 25.68 -8.42 -21.81
N HIS A 552 26.15 -9.65 -21.58
CA HIS A 552 25.32 -10.77 -21.12
C HIS A 552 26.17 -11.78 -20.32
N GLN A 553 25.52 -12.72 -19.65
CA GLN A 553 26.17 -13.87 -19.03
C GLN A 553 25.83 -15.14 -19.81
N GLU A 554 26.80 -16.01 -20.00
CA GLU A 554 26.59 -17.37 -20.49
C GLU A 554 26.62 -18.32 -19.29
N ILE A 555 25.67 -19.25 -19.22
CA ILE A 555 25.47 -20.12 -18.07
C ILE A 555 25.34 -21.55 -18.59
N ASP A 556 26.28 -22.42 -18.22
CA ASP A 556 26.23 -23.84 -18.59
C ASP A 556 25.61 -24.65 -17.44
N VAL A 557 24.50 -25.34 -17.74
CA VAL A 557 23.78 -26.17 -16.76
C VAL A 557 23.47 -27.51 -17.40
N GLU A 558 24.01 -28.58 -16.81
CA GLU A 558 23.92 -29.93 -17.38
C GLU A 558 24.42 -29.91 -18.85
N ASP A 559 23.60 -30.34 -19.82
CA ASP A 559 23.96 -30.38 -21.25
C ASP A 559 23.47 -29.14 -22.03
N LYS A 560 23.04 -28.07 -21.36
CA LYS A 560 22.50 -26.86 -22.00
C LYS A 560 23.30 -25.60 -21.61
N THR A 561 23.47 -24.73 -22.60
CA THR A 561 24.04 -23.39 -22.40
C THR A 561 22.95 -22.33 -22.58
N LEU A 562 22.94 -21.34 -21.70
CA LEU A 562 21.94 -20.27 -21.65
C LEU A 562 22.60 -18.90 -21.68
N ASN A 563 22.03 -17.98 -22.45
CA ASN A 563 22.40 -16.57 -22.43
C ASN A 563 21.43 -15.79 -21.53
N LEU A 564 21.93 -15.13 -20.49
CA LEU A 564 21.15 -14.27 -19.61
C LEU A 564 21.48 -12.79 -19.89
N PHE A 565 20.47 -12.01 -20.27
CA PHE A 565 20.58 -10.59 -20.54
C PHE A 565 19.67 -9.79 -19.60
N PHE A 566 20.25 -8.85 -18.86
CA PHE A 566 19.51 -7.97 -17.95
C PHE A 566 19.10 -6.67 -18.65
N PHE A 567 17.80 -6.46 -18.82
CA PHE A 567 17.24 -5.33 -19.54
C PHE A 567 16.53 -4.30 -18.63
N ASP A 568 17.06 -3.08 -18.63
CA ASP A 568 16.55 -1.92 -17.90
C ASP A 568 16.70 -0.60 -18.71
N LYS A 569 16.33 0.53 -18.11
CA LYS A 569 16.46 1.85 -18.76
C LYS A 569 17.90 2.17 -19.17
N SER A 570 18.89 1.75 -18.37
CA SER A 570 20.31 2.03 -18.60
C SER A 570 20.86 1.27 -19.80
N THR A 571 20.34 0.08 -20.07
CA THR A 571 20.79 -0.83 -21.15
C THR A 571 20.00 -0.67 -22.45
N SER A 572 19.01 0.23 -22.48
CA SER A 572 18.13 0.44 -23.65
C SER A 572 18.88 0.81 -24.95
N HIS A 573 19.95 1.58 -24.85
CA HIS A 573 20.78 1.98 -25.99
C HIS A 573 21.49 0.77 -26.66
N LEU A 574 21.75 -0.30 -25.91
CA LEU A 574 22.38 -1.51 -26.41
C LEU A 574 21.44 -2.31 -27.33
N MET A 575 20.14 -2.03 -27.32
CA MET A 575 19.14 -2.78 -28.09
C MET A 575 18.86 -2.22 -29.48
N SER A 576 19.63 -1.22 -29.93
CA SER A 576 19.45 -0.66 -31.26
C SER A 576 19.67 -1.74 -32.35
N ALA A 577 18.95 -1.64 -33.46
CA ALA A 577 19.13 -2.53 -34.60
C ALA A 577 20.55 -2.47 -35.22
N LYS A 578 21.39 -1.53 -34.78
CA LYS A 578 22.79 -1.40 -35.18
C LYS A 578 23.75 -2.14 -34.24
N ASN A 579 23.29 -2.59 -33.08
CA ASN A 579 24.15 -3.31 -32.13
C ASN A 579 24.24 -4.80 -32.48
N LYS A 580 25.34 -5.17 -33.15
CA LYS A 580 25.63 -6.55 -33.54
C LYS A 580 25.85 -7.48 -32.35
N ASP A 581 26.40 -6.97 -31.25
CA ASP A 581 26.67 -7.76 -30.04
C ASP A 581 25.36 -8.31 -29.46
N TYR A 582 24.32 -7.47 -29.41
CA TYR A 582 23.00 -7.88 -28.90
C TYR A 582 22.32 -8.91 -29.82
N GLN A 583 22.41 -8.71 -31.15
CA GLN A 583 21.87 -9.67 -32.12
C GLN A 583 22.58 -11.03 -32.05
N ALA A 584 23.89 -11.03 -31.80
CA ALA A 584 24.69 -12.25 -31.71
C ALA A 584 24.22 -13.18 -30.58
N ILE A 585 23.66 -12.64 -29.49
CA ILE A 585 23.12 -13.43 -28.37
C ILE A 585 22.00 -14.37 -28.84
N PHE A 586 21.17 -13.95 -29.79
CA PHE A 586 20.04 -14.76 -30.29
C PHE A 586 20.44 -15.70 -31.43
N ASN A 587 21.49 -15.35 -32.16
CA ASN A 587 21.93 -16.10 -33.34
C ASN A 587 22.86 -17.28 -33.00
N ASN A 588 23.20 -17.46 -31.72
CA ASN A 588 23.98 -18.59 -31.25
C ASN A 588 23.06 -19.82 -31.10
N GLY A 589 22.80 -20.52 -32.20
CA GLY A 589 21.64 -21.43 -32.40
C GLY A 589 21.47 -22.61 -31.43
N ASN A 590 22.46 -22.88 -30.57
CA ASN A 590 22.43 -23.92 -29.54
C ASN A 590 22.06 -23.39 -28.15
N HIS A 591 22.07 -22.07 -27.92
CA HIS A 591 21.85 -21.50 -26.59
C HIS A 591 20.43 -20.95 -26.45
N ALA A 592 19.77 -21.22 -25.32
CA ALA A 592 18.51 -20.56 -25.00
C ALA A 592 18.81 -19.17 -24.41
N THR A 593 18.08 -18.15 -24.84
CA THR A 593 18.30 -16.74 -24.45
C THR A 593 17.18 -16.24 -23.57
N ILE A 594 17.53 -15.81 -22.35
CA ILE A 594 16.65 -15.21 -21.36
C ILE A 594 16.93 -13.71 -21.29
N VAL A 595 15.92 -12.91 -21.62
CA VAL A 595 15.90 -11.46 -21.39
C VAL A 595 15.10 -11.19 -20.13
N LEU A 596 15.78 -10.88 -19.03
CA LEU A 596 15.14 -10.55 -17.75
C LEU A 596 14.88 -9.04 -17.68
N THR A 597 13.69 -8.65 -17.24
CA THR A 597 13.30 -7.25 -17.06
C THR A 597 12.25 -7.08 -15.96
N GLN A 598 11.79 -5.84 -15.78
CA GLN A 598 10.81 -5.44 -14.76
C GLN A 598 9.66 -4.64 -15.39
N PHE A 599 8.51 -4.59 -14.72
CA PHE A 599 7.34 -3.83 -15.18
C PHE A 599 7.64 -2.33 -15.40
N ALA A 600 8.53 -1.74 -14.61
CA ALA A 600 8.94 -0.34 -14.76
C ALA A 600 9.69 -0.07 -16.08
N SER A 601 10.45 -1.05 -16.61
CA SER A 601 11.09 -0.93 -17.92
C SER A 601 10.05 -0.98 -19.04
N ALA A 602 9.02 -1.81 -18.84
CA ALA A 602 7.87 -1.91 -19.73
C ALA A 602 7.02 -0.63 -19.77
N SER A 603 6.95 0.13 -18.68
CA SER A 603 6.17 1.38 -18.59
C SER A 603 6.90 2.63 -19.09
N ASN A 604 8.20 2.53 -19.39
CA ASN A 604 9.01 3.65 -19.91
C ASN A 604 9.08 3.66 -21.46
N GLY A 605 8.24 2.89 -22.13
CA GLY A 605 8.19 2.81 -23.59
C GLY A 605 9.36 2.10 -24.27
N ILE A 606 10.24 1.46 -23.49
CA ILE A 606 11.38 0.75 -24.03
C ILE A 606 10.99 -0.71 -24.29
N ASN A 607 10.95 -1.07 -25.57
CA ASN A 607 10.45 -2.37 -26.02
C ASN A 607 11.61 -3.34 -26.30
N PRO A 608 11.71 -4.46 -25.56
CA PRO A 608 12.67 -5.49 -25.91
C PRO A 608 12.30 -6.10 -27.27
N VAL A 609 13.32 -6.36 -28.08
CA VAL A 609 13.25 -6.85 -29.46
C VAL A 609 13.98 -8.18 -29.51
N CYS A 610 13.31 -9.22 -30.01
CA CYS A 610 13.94 -10.51 -30.28
C CYS A 610 14.39 -10.58 -31.75
N TRP A 611 15.47 -11.32 -32.00
CA TRP A 611 16.06 -11.49 -33.33
C TRP A 611 16.10 -12.96 -33.73
N ASN A 612 15.88 -13.21 -35.02
CA ASN A 612 16.15 -14.48 -35.68
C ASN A 612 16.91 -14.19 -36.98
N GLY A 613 18.22 -14.39 -36.96
CA GLY A 613 19.12 -13.85 -37.98
C GLY A 613 19.06 -12.32 -38.01
N ASN A 614 18.73 -11.77 -39.17
CA ASN A 614 18.57 -10.31 -39.38
C ASN A 614 17.11 -9.85 -39.31
N LYS A 615 16.16 -10.73 -38.95
CA LYS A 615 14.73 -10.40 -38.86
C LYS A 615 14.32 -10.24 -37.40
N LYS A 616 13.48 -9.23 -37.13
CA LYS A 616 12.82 -9.07 -35.84
C LYS A 616 11.70 -10.11 -35.72
N THR A 617 11.60 -10.74 -34.57
CA THR A 617 10.57 -11.73 -34.23
C THR A 617 10.01 -11.47 -32.83
N ASP A 618 8.93 -12.15 -32.48
CA ASP A 618 8.45 -12.22 -31.10
C ASP A 618 9.26 -13.24 -30.29
N PHE A 619 9.25 -13.10 -28.97
CA PHE A 619 9.82 -14.10 -28.05
C PHE A 619 8.92 -15.34 -28.02
N GLU A 620 9.54 -16.52 -28.03
CA GLU A 620 8.83 -17.80 -27.98
C GLU A 620 8.18 -18.06 -26.62
N ALA A 621 8.78 -17.57 -25.53
CA ALA A 621 8.26 -17.69 -24.18
C ALA A 621 8.19 -16.34 -23.45
N ILE A 622 7.14 -16.18 -22.64
CA ILE A 622 7.00 -15.04 -21.73
C ILE A 622 6.65 -15.54 -20.33
N ALA A 623 7.36 -15.02 -19.34
CA ALA A 623 7.18 -15.39 -17.94
C ALA A 623 6.90 -14.17 -17.07
N ILE A 624 5.89 -14.25 -16.21
CA ILE A 624 5.60 -13.25 -15.18
C ILE A 624 5.70 -13.94 -13.82
N LEU A 625 6.81 -13.69 -13.12
CA LEU A 625 7.16 -14.42 -11.90
C LEU A 625 6.56 -13.81 -10.63
N GLU A 626 6.18 -12.53 -10.70
CA GLU A 626 5.78 -11.75 -9.55
C GLU A 626 4.68 -10.76 -9.92
N LYS A 627 3.74 -10.53 -8.99
CA LYS A 627 2.79 -9.43 -9.09
C LYS A 627 3.47 -8.09 -8.79
N ASP A 628 2.93 -6.99 -9.30
CA ASP A 628 3.40 -5.67 -8.86
C ASP A 628 2.77 -5.34 -7.49
N TYR A 629 3.59 -4.91 -6.53
CA TYR A 629 3.20 -4.73 -5.13
C TYR A 629 3.01 -3.26 -4.74
N PHE A 630 3.45 -2.31 -5.57
CA PHE A 630 3.64 -0.92 -5.16
C PHE A 630 2.70 0.03 -5.92
N GLY A 631 1.51 0.22 -5.35
CA GLY A 631 0.57 1.28 -5.79
C GLY A 631 0.94 2.66 -5.25
N PHE A 632 1.57 2.71 -4.07
CA PHE A 632 1.97 3.93 -3.37
C PHE A 632 3.50 4.08 -3.31
N SER A 633 3.97 5.32 -3.11
CA SER A 633 5.40 5.67 -3.03
C SER A 633 5.92 5.64 -1.59
N ALA A 634 7.13 5.13 -1.39
CA ALA A 634 7.76 4.99 -0.06
C ALA A 634 8.29 6.33 0.48
N ILE A 635 8.03 6.63 1.76
CA ILE A 635 8.73 7.71 2.47
C ILE A 635 10.00 7.13 3.10
N GLU A 636 11.17 7.63 2.69
CA GLU A 636 12.45 7.26 3.28
C GLU A 636 12.54 7.78 4.72
N ARG A 637 12.68 6.87 5.70
CA ARG A 637 12.62 7.20 7.14
C ARG A 637 13.71 8.16 7.62
N ASN A 638 14.77 8.39 6.82
CA ASN A 638 15.92 9.22 7.16
C ASN A 638 16.30 10.20 6.02
N SER A 639 15.40 10.50 5.06
CA SER A 639 15.77 11.45 4.02
C SER A 639 16.01 12.83 4.62
N LYS A 640 17.26 13.33 4.53
CA LYS A 640 17.56 14.75 4.80
C LYS A 640 16.76 15.68 3.86
N ASP A 641 16.33 15.16 2.71
CA ASP A 641 15.50 15.84 1.73
C ASP A 641 14.00 15.86 2.14
N ARG A 642 13.65 16.87 2.95
CA ARG A 642 12.25 17.13 3.36
C ARG A 642 11.33 17.45 2.19
N PHE A 643 11.86 17.90 1.06
CA PHE A 643 11.06 18.25 -0.11
C PHE A 643 10.59 16.98 -0.85
N LYS A 644 11.48 16.01 -1.04
CA LYS A 644 11.14 14.69 -1.60
C LYS A 644 10.10 13.95 -0.76
N GLU A 645 10.25 13.95 0.57
CA GLU A 645 9.26 13.36 1.48
C GLU A 645 7.86 13.98 1.28
N ARG A 646 7.78 15.31 1.20
CA ARG A 646 6.50 16.03 1.02
C ARG A 646 5.86 15.74 -0.33
N SER A 647 6.64 15.71 -1.41
CA SER A 647 6.11 15.35 -2.73
C SER A 647 5.49 13.95 -2.74
N ILE A 648 6.15 12.98 -2.10
CA ILE A 648 5.64 11.61 -1.95
C ILE A 648 4.36 11.57 -1.11
N LYS A 649 4.27 12.38 -0.04
CA LYS A 649 3.03 12.53 0.74
C LYS A 649 1.89 13.06 -0.12
N LYS A 650 2.12 14.11 -0.93
CA LYS A 650 1.11 14.65 -1.86
C LYS A 650 0.65 13.61 -2.89
N GLU A 651 1.59 12.84 -3.45
CA GLU A 651 1.31 11.76 -4.41
C GLU A 651 0.37 10.71 -3.78
N ASN A 652 0.78 10.16 -2.63
CA ASN A 652 0.00 9.15 -1.92
C ASN A 652 -1.37 9.68 -1.48
N PHE A 653 -1.41 10.93 -1.05
CA PHE A 653 -2.64 11.61 -0.66
C PHE A 653 -3.61 11.75 -1.84
N TYR A 654 -3.13 12.20 -2.99
CA TYR A 654 -3.95 12.31 -4.21
C TYR A 654 -4.56 10.96 -4.58
N LEU A 655 -3.74 9.89 -4.57
CA LEU A 655 -4.19 8.53 -4.87
C LEU A 655 -5.24 8.03 -3.88
N LEU A 656 -5.07 8.28 -2.57
CA LEU A 656 -6.05 7.93 -1.55
C LEU A 656 -7.39 8.66 -1.75
N VAL A 657 -7.35 9.96 -2.05
CA VAL A 657 -8.57 10.72 -2.31
C VAL A 657 -9.25 10.21 -3.57
N LYS A 658 -8.49 9.88 -4.62
CA LYS A 658 -9.03 9.30 -5.84
C LYS A 658 -9.75 7.97 -5.60
N MET A 659 -9.19 7.10 -4.76
CA MET A 659 -9.86 5.87 -4.32
C MET A 659 -11.17 6.16 -3.56
N LEU A 660 -11.18 7.16 -2.67
CA LEU A 660 -12.38 7.56 -1.92
C LEU A 660 -13.50 8.05 -2.85
N PHE A 661 -13.19 8.92 -3.81
CA PHE A 661 -14.19 9.49 -4.72
C PHE A 661 -14.72 8.47 -5.74
N ASN A 662 -13.90 7.50 -6.11
CA ASN A 662 -14.32 6.36 -6.93
C ASN A 662 -15.02 5.26 -6.13
N LYS A 663 -15.21 5.45 -4.82
CA LYS A 663 -15.88 4.51 -3.90
C LYS A 663 -15.15 3.17 -3.73
N GLU A 664 -13.85 3.14 -4.02
CA GLU A 664 -12.99 1.98 -3.76
C GLU A 664 -12.68 1.81 -2.26
N ILE A 665 -12.72 2.92 -1.52
CA ILE A 665 -12.59 2.95 -0.05
C ILE A 665 -13.64 3.87 0.56
N ASP A 666 -14.00 3.59 1.81
CA ASP A 666 -14.88 4.46 2.60
C ASP A 666 -14.09 5.55 3.35
N TYR A 667 -14.81 6.53 3.90
CA TYR A 667 -14.21 7.61 4.70
C TYR A 667 -13.41 7.07 5.90
N LYS A 668 -13.90 6.01 6.56
CA LYS A 668 -13.24 5.41 7.72
C LYS A 668 -11.86 4.86 7.34
N THR A 669 -11.78 4.13 6.23
CA THR A 669 -10.58 3.52 5.69
C THR A 669 -9.61 4.60 5.20
N TYR A 670 -10.09 5.61 4.49
CA TYR A 670 -9.31 6.79 4.10
C TYR A 670 -8.59 7.43 5.29
N PHE A 671 -9.33 7.81 6.36
CA PHE A 671 -8.73 8.44 7.55
C PHE A 671 -7.74 7.53 8.27
N SER A 672 -8.06 6.24 8.35
CA SER A 672 -7.17 5.29 9.02
C SER A 672 -5.80 5.18 8.35
N ASN A 673 -5.69 5.62 7.09
CA ASN A 673 -4.53 5.45 6.23
C ASN A 673 -3.76 6.74 5.89
N LEU A 674 -4.23 7.93 6.29
CA LEU A 674 -3.62 9.23 5.95
C LEU A 674 -2.13 9.38 6.31
N ASN A 675 -1.64 8.76 7.39
CA ASN A 675 -0.19 8.70 7.71
C ASN A 675 0.36 7.30 7.89
N GLN A 676 -0.37 6.30 7.42
CA GLN A 676 0.12 4.95 7.60
C GLN A 676 1.34 4.74 6.73
N GLY A 677 2.31 3.98 7.26
CA GLY A 677 3.47 3.59 6.48
C GLY A 677 3.06 2.85 5.21
N LEU A 678 3.89 2.97 4.18
CA LEU A 678 3.70 2.37 2.84
C LEU A 678 3.12 0.96 2.87
N ASN A 679 3.61 0.11 3.77
CA ASN A 679 3.17 -1.28 3.88
C ASN A 679 1.66 -1.41 4.10
N ARG A 680 1.06 -0.54 4.91
CA ARG A 680 -0.39 -0.60 5.18
C ARG A 680 -1.21 -0.06 4.01
N LEU A 681 -0.74 1.01 3.36
CA LEU A 681 -1.34 1.53 2.13
C LEU A 681 -1.37 0.48 1.03
N ASN A 682 -0.22 -0.14 0.74
CA ASN A 682 -0.15 -1.21 -0.25
C ASN A 682 -0.95 -2.45 0.19
N SER A 683 -0.96 -2.82 1.47
CA SER A 683 -1.77 -3.95 1.95
C SER A 683 -3.27 -3.74 1.76
N MET A 684 -3.74 -2.51 1.93
CA MET A 684 -5.13 -2.13 1.62
C MET A 684 -5.37 -2.20 0.11
N TYR A 685 -4.47 -1.61 -0.69
CA TYR A 685 -4.60 -1.57 -2.15
C TYR A 685 -4.62 -2.97 -2.78
N LEU A 686 -3.72 -3.87 -2.36
CA LEU A 686 -3.63 -5.24 -2.84
C LEU A 686 -4.92 -6.07 -2.66
N LYS A 687 -5.84 -5.62 -1.79
CA LYS A 687 -7.13 -6.27 -1.53
C LYS A 687 -8.31 -5.60 -2.27
N SER A 688 -8.06 -4.52 -3.00
CA SER A 688 -9.10 -3.76 -3.72
C SER A 688 -9.40 -4.35 -5.10
N ASP A 689 -10.60 -4.07 -5.60
CA ASP A 689 -11.02 -4.45 -6.96
C ASP A 689 -10.22 -3.69 -8.02
N GLU A 690 -9.96 -2.41 -7.75
CA GLU A 690 -9.02 -1.57 -8.49
C GLU A 690 -7.65 -2.23 -8.72
N TYR A 691 -7.07 -2.91 -7.71
CA TYR A 691 -5.79 -3.61 -7.88
C TYR A 691 -5.89 -4.80 -8.84
N THR A 692 -7.01 -5.51 -8.84
CA THR A 692 -7.24 -6.62 -9.79
C THR A 692 -7.29 -6.09 -11.22
N LEU A 693 -7.98 -4.97 -11.45
CA LEU A 693 -8.05 -4.29 -12.74
C LEU A 693 -6.68 -3.75 -13.18
N TYR A 694 -5.90 -3.19 -12.25
CA TYR A 694 -4.52 -2.79 -12.47
C TYR A 694 -3.63 -3.95 -12.91
N MET A 695 -3.63 -5.04 -12.15
CA MET A 695 -2.82 -6.21 -12.45
C MET A 695 -3.25 -6.86 -13.77
N ALA A 696 -4.54 -6.96 -14.05
CA ALA A 696 -5.04 -7.50 -15.32
C ALA A 696 -4.55 -6.67 -16.51
N SER A 697 -4.60 -5.34 -16.41
CA SER A 697 -4.04 -4.46 -17.43
C SER A 697 -2.54 -4.66 -17.63
N LEU A 698 -1.78 -4.73 -16.55
CA LEU A 698 -0.33 -4.89 -16.60
C LEU A 698 0.05 -6.24 -17.25
N ILE A 699 -0.66 -7.31 -16.88
CA ILE A 699 -0.50 -8.65 -17.44
C ILE A 699 -0.83 -8.63 -18.94
N ILE A 700 -1.96 -8.05 -19.35
CA ILE A 700 -2.34 -7.92 -20.76
C ILE A 700 -1.30 -7.11 -21.55
N GLN A 701 -0.78 -6.01 -21.02
CA GLN A 701 0.27 -5.22 -21.68
C GLN A 701 1.55 -6.03 -21.87
N VAL A 702 1.93 -6.83 -20.87
CA VAL A 702 3.11 -7.69 -20.93
C VAL A 702 2.90 -8.83 -21.92
N LEU A 703 1.80 -9.57 -21.82
CA LEU A 703 1.47 -10.69 -22.72
C LEU A 703 1.29 -10.23 -24.17
N GLY A 704 0.73 -9.03 -24.38
CA GLY A 704 0.60 -8.44 -25.72
C GLY A 704 1.94 -8.22 -26.43
N ARG A 705 3.08 -8.30 -25.70
CA ARG A 705 4.40 -8.30 -26.33
C ARG A 705 4.72 -9.55 -27.13
N GLN A 706 4.05 -10.67 -26.86
CA GLN A 706 4.11 -11.89 -27.66
C GLN A 706 3.12 -11.92 -28.82
N ASP A 707 2.34 -10.86 -29.04
CA ASP A 707 1.38 -10.78 -30.14
C ASP A 707 1.60 -9.50 -30.97
N ARG A 708 2.87 -9.16 -31.27
CA ARG A 708 3.21 -7.92 -32.00
C ARG A 708 3.41 -8.13 -33.49
N GLN A 709 4.10 -9.20 -33.88
CA GLN A 709 4.33 -9.47 -35.29
C GLN A 709 3.06 -10.05 -35.95
N TRP A 710 2.83 -9.68 -37.20
CA TRP A 710 1.74 -10.25 -38.02
C TRP A 710 2.09 -11.65 -38.55
N LYS A 711 3.37 -11.89 -38.80
CA LYS A 711 3.86 -13.12 -39.42
C LYS A 711 3.86 -14.31 -38.46
N TYR A 712 3.82 -15.51 -39.05
CA TYR A 712 3.80 -16.80 -38.36
C TYR A 712 4.80 -16.89 -37.21
N THR A 713 4.28 -17.19 -36.01
CA THR A 713 5.04 -17.54 -34.81
C THR A 713 4.53 -18.91 -34.37
N PRO A 714 5.31 -19.99 -34.55
CA PRO A 714 4.81 -21.38 -34.47
C PRO A 714 4.28 -21.75 -33.09
N HIS A 715 4.94 -21.26 -32.03
CA HIS A 715 4.63 -21.63 -30.65
C HIS A 715 4.85 -20.46 -29.70
N CYS A 716 3.95 -20.29 -28.73
CA CYS A 716 4.08 -19.34 -27.64
C CYS A 716 3.88 -20.04 -26.28
N GLU A 717 4.92 -20.06 -25.46
CA GLU A 717 4.81 -20.46 -24.05
C GLU A 717 4.47 -19.24 -23.17
N VAL A 718 3.46 -19.40 -22.31
CA VAL A 718 3.07 -18.41 -21.30
C VAL A 718 3.19 -19.03 -19.93
N ILE A 719 4.08 -18.46 -19.12
CA ILE A 719 4.36 -18.91 -17.76
C ILE A 719 3.91 -17.83 -16.78
N LEU A 720 2.89 -18.12 -15.97
CA LEU A 720 2.47 -17.22 -14.89
C LEU A 720 2.74 -17.90 -13.55
N TRP A 721 3.33 -17.15 -12.61
CA TRP A 721 3.38 -17.63 -11.24
C TRP A 721 1.96 -17.69 -10.65
N ASP A 722 1.75 -18.55 -9.65
CA ASP A 722 0.42 -18.81 -9.11
C ASP A 722 -0.32 -17.55 -8.65
N ASP A 723 0.33 -16.65 -7.91
CA ASP A 723 -0.29 -15.43 -7.40
C ASP A 723 -0.61 -14.43 -8.53
N VAL A 724 0.18 -14.41 -9.61
CA VAL A 724 -0.09 -13.63 -10.82
C VAL A 724 -1.29 -14.22 -11.58
N ARG A 725 -1.27 -15.54 -11.80
CA ARG A 725 -2.37 -16.28 -12.44
C ARG A 725 -3.67 -16.10 -11.69
N ASP A 726 -3.66 -16.20 -10.36
CA ASP A 726 -4.86 -16.16 -9.55
C ASP A 726 -5.56 -14.78 -9.64
N VAL A 727 -4.78 -13.70 -9.67
CA VAL A 727 -5.33 -12.35 -9.88
C VAL A 727 -5.92 -12.22 -11.30
N TYR A 728 -5.22 -12.71 -12.32
CA TYR A 728 -5.71 -12.66 -13.71
C TYR A 728 -6.95 -13.55 -13.92
N SER A 729 -6.97 -14.74 -13.33
CA SER A 729 -8.14 -15.63 -13.30
C SER A 729 -9.33 -14.96 -12.63
N THR A 730 -9.11 -14.25 -11.51
CA THR A 730 -10.18 -13.53 -10.81
C THR A 730 -10.80 -12.49 -11.75
N PHE A 731 -9.97 -11.72 -12.47
CA PHE A 731 -10.43 -10.82 -13.53
C PHE A 731 -11.26 -11.54 -14.62
N LEU A 732 -10.81 -12.72 -15.06
CA LEU A 732 -11.47 -13.48 -16.13
C LEU A 732 -12.75 -14.23 -15.72
N THR A 733 -12.95 -14.50 -14.43
CA THR A 733 -14.02 -15.42 -13.96
C THR A 733 -15.04 -14.78 -13.03
N ASP A 734 -14.70 -13.69 -12.34
CA ASP A 734 -15.62 -13.03 -11.42
C ASP A 734 -16.68 -12.22 -12.19
N GLU A 735 -17.96 -12.45 -11.86
CA GLU A 735 -19.11 -11.86 -12.54
C GLU A 735 -19.06 -10.34 -12.54
N LYS A 736 -18.51 -9.72 -11.49
CA LYS A 736 -18.42 -8.26 -11.40
C LYS A 736 -17.59 -7.65 -12.53
N TYR A 737 -16.56 -8.36 -13.02
CA TYR A 737 -15.75 -7.90 -14.14
C TYR A 737 -16.36 -8.33 -15.48
N GLN A 738 -16.89 -9.56 -15.56
CA GLN A 738 -17.52 -10.07 -16.79
C GLN A 738 -18.79 -9.29 -17.17
N ASN A 739 -19.47 -8.69 -16.20
CA ASN A 739 -20.67 -7.88 -16.40
C ASN A 739 -20.38 -6.39 -16.61
N HIS A 740 -19.12 -5.95 -16.50
CA HIS A 740 -18.77 -4.56 -16.70
C HIS A 740 -18.83 -4.16 -18.19
N THR A 741 -19.62 -3.14 -18.55
CA THR A 741 -19.92 -2.78 -19.94
C THR A 741 -18.66 -2.54 -20.79
N SER A 742 -17.70 -1.74 -20.32
CA SER A 742 -16.47 -1.46 -21.08
C SER A 742 -15.58 -2.70 -21.30
N LEU A 743 -15.64 -3.67 -20.38
CA LEU A 743 -14.87 -4.92 -20.48
C LEU A 743 -15.52 -5.88 -21.48
N ARG A 744 -16.86 -5.90 -21.56
CA ARG A 744 -17.59 -6.66 -22.58
C ARG A 744 -17.34 -6.12 -23.98
N GLU A 745 -17.34 -4.81 -24.16
CA GLU A 745 -16.98 -4.20 -25.44
C GLU A 745 -15.55 -4.54 -25.84
N ARG A 746 -14.60 -4.45 -24.90
CA ARG A 746 -13.21 -4.88 -25.11
C ARG A 746 -13.12 -6.34 -25.54
N ALA A 747 -13.93 -7.23 -24.96
CA ALA A 747 -13.91 -8.65 -25.31
C ALA A 747 -14.16 -8.90 -26.81
N SER A 748 -14.94 -8.04 -27.47
CA SER A 748 -15.22 -8.13 -28.91
C SER A 748 -14.06 -7.72 -29.83
N PHE A 749 -12.98 -7.17 -29.27
CA PHE A 749 -11.76 -6.75 -29.98
C PHE A 749 -10.51 -7.47 -29.45
N LYS A 750 -10.67 -8.59 -28.74
CA LYS A 750 -9.53 -9.42 -28.34
C LYS A 750 -8.91 -10.09 -29.57
N SER A 751 -7.59 -10.22 -29.59
CA SER A 751 -6.92 -11.05 -30.59
C SER A 751 -7.13 -12.53 -30.27
N ASP A 752 -7.02 -13.39 -31.29
CA ASP A 752 -7.08 -14.84 -31.16
C ASP A 752 -6.10 -15.38 -30.10
N TYR A 753 -4.92 -14.76 -29.98
CA TYR A 753 -3.96 -15.07 -28.92
C TYR A 753 -4.56 -14.90 -27.52
N PHE A 754 -5.19 -13.75 -27.24
CA PHE A 754 -5.80 -13.50 -25.93
C PHE A 754 -7.04 -14.36 -25.71
N GLU A 755 -7.84 -14.60 -26.74
CA GLU A 755 -9.03 -15.45 -26.62
C GLU A 755 -8.66 -16.90 -26.23
N LYS A 756 -7.67 -17.49 -26.90
CA LYS A 756 -7.15 -18.82 -26.56
C LYS A 756 -6.54 -18.84 -25.15
N LEU A 757 -5.70 -17.86 -24.81
CA LEU A 757 -5.02 -17.81 -23.52
C LEU A 757 -6.00 -17.63 -22.35
N ASP A 758 -6.92 -16.68 -22.46
CA ASP A 758 -7.92 -16.40 -21.43
C ASP A 758 -8.78 -17.64 -21.15
N ASN A 759 -9.19 -18.35 -22.22
CA ASN A 759 -9.94 -19.60 -22.11
C ASN A 759 -9.14 -20.70 -21.38
N ILE A 760 -7.85 -20.86 -21.67
CA ILE A 760 -6.99 -21.84 -21.00
C ILE A 760 -6.84 -21.49 -19.51
N ILE A 761 -6.62 -20.22 -19.17
CA ILE A 761 -6.44 -19.76 -17.78
C ILE A 761 -7.75 -19.89 -16.99
N ALA A 762 -8.88 -19.47 -17.55
CA ALA A 762 -10.19 -19.56 -16.89
C ALA A 762 -10.54 -21.03 -16.56
N LYS A 763 -10.35 -21.96 -17.51
CA LYS A 763 -10.58 -23.40 -17.28
C LYS A 763 -9.69 -23.97 -16.17
N ASN A 764 -8.39 -23.70 -16.22
CA ASN A 764 -7.43 -24.16 -15.19
C ASN A 764 -7.76 -23.61 -13.80
N SER A 765 -8.29 -22.39 -13.73
CA SER A 765 -8.61 -21.76 -12.45
C SER A 765 -9.82 -22.33 -11.75
N THR A 766 -10.83 -22.80 -12.49
CA THR A 766 -12.00 -23.47 -11.90
C THR A 766 -11.56 -24.74 -11.15
N VAL A 767 -10.65 -25.52 -11.76
CA VAL A 767 -10.04 -26.69 -11.14
C VAL A 767 -9.18 -26.31 -9.91
N SER A 768 -8.42 -25.22 -9.99
CA SER A 768 -7.59 -24.73 -8.88
C SER A 768 -8.40 -24.16 -7.71
N LYS A 769 -9.50 -23.44 -7.98
CA LYS A 769 -10.42 -22.92 -6.96
C LYS A 769 -11.10 -24.07 -6.21
N ILE A 770 -11.50 -25.13 -6.93
CA ILE A 770 -12.01 -26.37 -6.31
C ILE A 770 -10.91 -26.98 -5.41
N LYS A 771 -9.67 -27.08 -5.88
CA LYS A 771 -8.54 -27.58 -5.05
C LYS A 771 -8.21 -26.71 -3.82
N LYS A 772 -8.31 -25.37 -3.93
CA LYS A 772 -8.11 -24.43 -2.81
C LYS A 772 -9.28 -24.43 -1.81
N ALA A 773 -10.51 -24.58 -2.29
CA ALA A 773 -11.66 -24.80 -1.42
C ALA A 773 -11.55 -26.14 -0.65
N LEU A 774 -10.74 -27.06 -1.17
CA LEU A 774 -10.41 -28.35 -0.57
C LEU A 774 -9.03 -28.35 0.13
N SER A 775 -8.38 -27.21 0.37
CA SER A 775 -7.07 -27.14 1.06
C SER A 775 -7.19 -26.78 2.53
N SER A 776 -6.18 -27.12 3.35
CA SER A 776 -6.17 -26.81 4.78
C SER A 776 -6.10 -25.30 5.07
N GLU A 777 -6.70 -24.85 6.17
CA GLU A 777 -6.73 -23.45 6.63
C GLU A 777 -5.93 -23.27 7.94
N ASP A 778 -4.92 -22.39 7.98
CA ASP A 778 -4.10 -22.14 9.18
C ASP A 778 -4.79 -21.14 10.14
N ILE A 779 -5.01 -21.57 11.38
CA ILE A 779 -5.61 -20.79 12.48
C ILE A 779 -4.62 -20.55 13.64
N GLY A 780 -3.36 -20.92 13.48
CA GLY A 780 -2.35 -20.92 14.55
C GLY A 780 -2.12 -19.55 15.18
N ASN A 781 -1.94 -18.51 14.36
CA ASN A 781 -1.69 -17.15 14.86
C ASN A 781 -2.87 -16.59 15.67
N SER A 782 -4.09 -16.82 15.20
CA SER A 782 -5.32 -16.40 15.88
C SER A 782 -5.49 -17.13 17.21
N THR A 783 -5.23 -18.43 17.22
CA THR A 783 -5.34 -19.28 18.42
C THR A 783 -4.29 -18.93 19.48
N GLU A 784 -3.04 -18.67 19.10
CA GLU A 784 -1.99 -18.25 20.04
C GLU A 784 -2.20 -16.83 20.60
N ALA A 785 -2.78 -15.92 19.81
CA ALA A 785 -3.20 -14.61 20.31
C ALA A 785 -4.30 -14.75 21.36
N LEU A 786 -5.37 -15.49 21.02
CA LEU A 786 -6.48 -15.76 21.94
C LEU A 786 -6.02 -16.44 23.23
N LYS A 787 -5.12 -17.43 23.14
CA LYS A 787 -4.56 -18.11 24.32
C LYS A 787 -3.86 -17.14 25.26
N ARG A 788 -3.16 -16.14 24.73
CA ARG A 788 -2.52 -15.08 25.53
C ARG A 788 -3.54 -14.16 26.18
N GLU A 789 -4.58 -13.77 25.47
CA GLU A 789 -5.65 -12.90 25.99
C GLU A 789 -6.42 -13.59 27.14
N ILE A 790 -6.87 -14.83 26.94
CA ILE A 790 -7.52 -15.62 28.00
C ILE A 790 -6.56 -15.82 29.19
N GLY A 791 -5.28 -16.12 28.92
CA GLY A 791 -4.28 -16.28 29.98
C GLY A 791 -4.04 -15.00 30.80
N LEU A 792 -4.12 -13.81 30.20
CA LEU A 792 -4.03 -12.54 30.91
C LEU A 792 -5.26 -12.29 31.78
N LEU A 793 -6.46 -12.59 31.28
CA LEU A 793 -7.70 -12.47 32.04
C LEU A 793 -7.71 -13.40 33.27
N LEU A 794 -7.31 -14.66 33.09
CA LEU A 794 -7.18 -15.63 34.20
C LEU A 794 -6.13 -15.19 35.24
N LYS A 795 -5.02 -14.57 34.81
CA LYS A 795 -4.04 -13.98 35.74
C LYS A 795 -4.62 -12.82 36.54
N ARG A 796 -5.39 -11.93 35.89
CA ARG A 796 -6.09 -10.82 36.57
C ARG A 796 -7.09 -11.35 37.59
N LEU A 797 -7.85 -12.39 37.26
CA LEU A 797 -8.76 -13.07 38.19
C LEU A 797 -8.02 -13.69 39.40
N ALA A 798 -6.88 -14.35 39.16
CA ALA A 798 -6.07 -14.93 40.24
C ALA A 798 -5.48 -13.86 41.18
N ILE A 799 -5.05 -12.71 40.64
CA ILE A 799 -4.61 -11.55 41.44
C ILE A 799 -5.78 -11.01 42.24
N TYR A 800 -6.94 -10.79 41.58
CA TYR A 800 -8.15 -10.31 42.22
C TYR A 800 -8.58 -11.19 43.40
N ARG A 801 -8.51 -12.52 43.27
CA ARG A 801 -8.82 -13.46 44.36
C ARG A 801 -7.92 -13.32 45.59
N ASN A 802 -6.64 -12.99 45.39
CA ASN A 802 -5.62 -13.01 46.46
C ASN A 802 -5.38 -11.64 47.13
N SER A 803 -5.91 -10.55 46.57
CA SER A 803 -5.79 -9.17 47.11
C SER A 803 -6.83 -8.86 48.20
N SER A 804 -6.48 -7.99 49.18
CA SER A 804 -7.39 -7.55 50.25
C SER A 804 -8.44 -6.54 49.76
N GLU A 805 -9.54 -6.36 50.51
CA GLU A 805 -10.60 -5.38 50.18
C GLU A 805 -10.10 -3.92 50.20
N ASP A 806 -9.06 -3.61 50.98
CA ASP A 806 -8.46 -2.27 51.09
C ASP A 806 -7.42 -1.94 50.00
N ASP A 807 -7.12 -2.89 49.11
CA ASP A 807 -6.07 -2.76 48.11
C ASP A 807 -6.54 -1.90 46.93
N LYS A 808 -6.24 -0.60 46.95
CA LYS A 808 -6.61 0.40 45.93
C LYS A 808 -6.08 0.11 44.51
N GLY A 809 -5.29 -0.95 44.32
CA GLY A 809 -4.83 -1.43 43.00
C GLY A 809 -5.85 -2.24 42.20
N ALA A 810 -7.03 -2.53 42.76
CA ALA A 810 -8.10 -3.30 42.11
C ALA A 810 -9.21 -2.42 41.49
N GLU A 811 -8.87 -1.36 40.78
CA GLU A 811 -9.86 -0.45 40.15
C GLU A 811 -10.69 -1.11 39.02
N GLU A 812 -10.24 -2.24 38.46
CA GLU A 812 -11.05 -3.04 37.54
C GLU A 812 -11.40 -4.39 38.19
N ASN A 813 -12.68 -4.72 38.26
CA ASN A 813 -13.14 -6.02 38.73
C ASN A 813 -13.19 -7.02 37.55
N PRO A 814 -12.14 -7.85 37.31
CA PRO A 814 -12.10 -8.78 36.18
C PRO A 814 -13.17 -9.88 36.26
N TRP A 815 -13.81 -10.07 37.42
CA TRP A 815 -14.91 -11.02 37.60
C TRP A 815 -16.14 -10.64 36.76
N HIS A 816 -16.49 -9.36 36.70
CA HIS A 816 -17.59 -8.89 35.85
C HIS A 816 -17.29 -9.10 34.36
N GLU A 817 -16.04 -8.88 33.95
CA GLU A 817 -15.58 -9.13 32.58
C GLU A 817 -15.67 -10.64 32.23
N TRP A 818 -15.32 -11.51 33.16
CA TRP A 818 -15.41 -12.97 33.01
C TRP A 818 -16.85 -13.48 32.92
N ILE A 819 -17.74 -13.00 33.78
CA ILE A 819 -19.17 -13.35 33.73
C ILE A 819 -19.78 -12.87 32.40
N GLN A 820 -19.56 -11.60 32.05
CA GLN A 820 -20.10 -11.02 30.83
C GLN A 820 -19.62 -11.79 29.58
N LEU A 821 -18.36 -12.23 29.56
CA LEU A 821 -17.81 -13.03 28.46
C LEU A 821 -18.55 -14.36 28.28
N ARG A 822 -18.89 -15.05 29.37
CA ARG A 822 -19.63 -16.32 29.36
C ARG A 822 -21.10 -16.11 28.99
N GLU A 823 -21.74 -15.05 29.50
CA GLU A 823 -23.10 -14.67 29.12
C GLU A 823 -23.19 -14.32 27.63
N ASP A 824 -22.27 -13.49 27.13
CA ASP A 824 -22.20 -13.12 25.70
C ASP A 824 -22.01 -14.36 24.80
N ALA A 825 -21.26 -15.36 25.28
CA ALA A 825 -21.10 -16.64 24.61
C ALA A 825 -22.41 -17.46 24.56
N LEU A 826 -23.16 -17.53 25.67
CA LEU A 826 -24.44 -18.26 25.77
C LEU A 826 -25.54 -17.64 24.89
N ILE A 827 -25.57 -16.32 24.75
CA ILE A 827 -26.50 -15.59 23.85
C ILE A 827 -25.94 -15.39 22.43
N GLN A 828 -24.74 -15.93 22.16
CA GLN A 828 -24.02 -15.85 20.88
C GLN A 828 -23.86 -14.42 20.33
N LYS A 829 -23.57 -13.45 21.19
CA LYS A 829 -23.23 -12.07 20.79
C LYS A 829 -21.73 -11.90 20.53
N PRO A 830 -21.32 -10.87 19.75
CA PRO A 830 -19.91 -10.54 19.60
C PRO A 830 -19.23 -10.28 20.95
N VAL A 831 -18.24 -11.10 21.30
CA VAL A 831 -17.49 -11.00 22.56
C VAL A 831 -16.34 -9.98 22.49
N LYS A 832 -15.96 -9.40 23.62
CA LYS A 832 -14.84 -8.44 23.75
C LYS A 832 -13.46 -9.12 23.85
N LEU A 833 -13.25 -10.24 23.16
CA LEU A 833 -11.94 -10.86 22.99
C LEU A 833 -11.59 -10.88 21.52
N ASP A 834 -10.46 -10.28 21.18
CA ASP A 834 -9.96 -10.31 19.83
C ASP A 834 -9.61 -11.78 19.51
N ASN A 835 -9.86 -12.23 18.28
CA ASN A 835 -9.58 -13.62 17.85
C ASN A 835 -10.48 -14.72 18.45
N ALA A 836 -11.50 -14.39 19.26
CA ALA A 836 -12.49 -15.37 19.73
C ALA A 836 -13.36 -15.95 18.59
N ILE A 837 -13.47 -15.23 17.47
CA ILE A 837 -14.18 -15.65 16.26
C ILE A 837 -13.16 -15.81 15.14
N ILE A 838 -13.21 -16.94 14.44
CA ILE A 838 -12.47 -17.20 13.22
C ILE A 838 -13.43 -17.32 12.03
N LYS A 839 -12.86 -17.25 10.84
CA LYS A 839 -13.57 -17.48 9.59
C LYS A 839 -13.06 -18.75 8.94
N THR A 840 -13.97 -19.61 8.49
CA THR A 840 -13.61 -20.85 7.81
C THR A 840 -14.64 -21.22 6.74
N ARG A 841 -14.18 -21.87 5.68
CA ARG A 841 -15.04 -22.48 4.65
C ARG A 841 -15.22 -23.99 4.87
N LEU A 842 -14.50 -24.55 5.83
CA LEU A 842 -14.42 -25.98 6.08
C LEU A 842 -15.40 -26.47 7.15
N LEU A 843 -16.29 -25.61 7.67
CA LEU A 843 -17.38 -26.03 8.54
C LEU A 843 -18.46 -26.76 7.72
N LYS A 844 -18.55 -28.08 7.88
CA LYS A 844 -19.58 -28.91 7.23
C LYS A 844 -20.50 -29.49 8.29
N ASP A 845 -21.79 -29.19 8.20
CA ASP A 845 -22.81 -29.63 9.17
C ASP A 845 -22.48 -29.32 10.65
N GLY A 846 -21.71 -28.27 10.91
CA GLY A 846 -21.25 -27.91 12.26
C GLY A 846 -19.98 -28.64 12.71
N LEU A 847 -19.32 -29.38 11.81
CA LEU A 847 -18.08 -30.12 12.08
C LEU A 847 -16.87 -29.46 11.40
N ILE A 848 -15.74 -29.50 12.10
CA ILE A 848 -14.40 -29.26 11.52
C ILE A 848 -13.43 -30.37 11.95
N PHE A 849 -12.38 -30.57 11.15
CA PHE A 849 -11.26 -31.45 11.46
C PHE A 849 -10.02 -30.59 11.72
N LYS A 850 -9.41 -30.67 12.90
CA LYS A 850 -8.26 -29.85 13.30
C LYS A 850 -7.02 -30.71 13.47
N LYS A 851 -5.88 -30.33 12.87
CA LYS A 851 -4.59 -30.97 13.13
C LYS A 851 -3.56 -29.89 13.47
N GLY A 852 -3.11 -29.86 14.74
CA GLY A 852 -2.21 -28.82 15.22
C GLY A 852 -2.79 -27.41 15.04
N LYS A 853 -2.20 -26.63 14.13
CA LYS A 853 -2.58 -25.23 13.83
C LYS A 853 -3.53 -25.10 12.63
N GLU A 854 -3.91 -26.19 11.98
CA GLU A 854 -4.69 -26.16 10.73
C GLU A 854 -6.07 -26.80 10.88
N ILE A 855 -7.05 -26.29 10.12
CA ILE A 855 -8.33 -26.94 9.83
C ILE A 855 -8.19 -27.68 8.50
N LEU A 856 -8.54 -28.97 8.49
CA LEU A 856 -8.44 -29.86 7.36
C LEU A 856 -9.81 -30.03 6.67
N PRO A 857 -9.82 -30.27 5.34
CA PRO A 857 -11.05 -30.48 4.57
C PRO A 857 -11.75 -31.81 4.86
N GLU A 858 -11.00 -32.81 5.33
CA GLU A 858 -11.44 -34.19 5.58
C GLU A 858 -10.75 -34.77 6.82
N GLN A 859 -11.32 -35.85 7.37
CA GLN A 859 -10.79 -36.53 8.53
C GLN A 859 -9.51 -37.32 8.18
N THR A 860 -8.51 -37.23 9.04
CA THR A 860 -7.28 -38.04 9.02
C THR A 860 -7.08 -38.70 10.38
N GLU A 861 -6.26 -39.75 10.47
CA GLU A 861 -6.03 -40.51 11.72
C GLU A 861 -5.54 -39.64 12.89
N ASP A 862 -4.79 -38.57 12.61
CA ASP A 862 -4.21 -37.68 13.64
C ASP A 862 -4.97 -36.37 13.86
N CYS A 863 -6.18 -36.21 13.31
CA CYS A 863 -6.93 -34.96 13.45
C CYS A 863 -8.01 -35.04 14.53
N LEU A 864 -8.20 -33.94 15.24
CA LEU A 864 -9.21 -33.75 16.25
C LEU A 864 -10.53 -33.28 15.60
N ARG A 865 -11.60 -34.03 15.82
CA ARG A 865 -12.94 -33.72 15.32
C ARG A 865 -13.66 -32.80 16.31
N ILE A 866 -14.02 -31.59 15.87
CA ILE A 866 -14.75 -30.62 16.71
C ILE A 866 -16.16 -30.46 16.16
N ASN A 867 -17.16 -30.75 17.00
CA ASN A 867 -18.57 -30.59 16.69
C ASN A 867 -19.17 -29.39 17.43
N TYR A 868 -19.46 -28.33 16.69
CA TYR A 868 -20.03 -27.09 17.21
C TYR A 868 -21.53 -27.21 17.55
N LYS A 869 -22.24 -28.18 16.97
CA LYS A 869 -23.67 -28.40 17.25
C LYS A 869 -23.90 -29.27 18.49
N TYR A 870 -22.96 -30.16 18.79
CA TYR A 870 -23.14 -31.17 19.85
C TYR A 870 -23.56 -30.60 21.22
N PRO A 871 -22.94 -29.54 21.77
CA PRO A 871 -23.41 -28.93 23.02
C PRO A 871 -24.88 -28.48 23.00
N PHE A 872 -25.32 -27.92 21.88
CA PHE A 872 -26.68 -27.43 21.70
C PHE A 872 -27.69 -28.57 21.51
N GLU A 873 -27.29 -29.64 20.81
CA GLU A 873 -28.12 -30.86 20.70
C GLU A 873 -28.41 -31.47 22.08
N LEU A 874 -27.45 -31.41 23.02
CA LEU A 874 -27.65 -31.89 24.39
C LEU A 874 -28.67 -31.04 25.16
N ILE A 875 -28.58 -29.71 25.03
CA ILE A 875 -29.58 -28.78 25.59
C ILE A 875 -30.97 -29.15 25.07
N VAL A 876 -31.12 -29.34 23.74
CA VAL A 876 -32.42 -29.63 23.11
C VAL A 876 -32.99 -30.99 23.54
N LYS A 877 -32.13 -31.98 23.78
CA LYS A 877 -32.54 -33.34 24.23
C LYS A 877 -33.11 -33.35 25.64
N ASN A 878 -32.68 -32.45 26.53
CA ASN A 878 -33.18 -32.37 27.91
C ASN A 878 -34.20 -31.24 28.06
N LYS A 879 -35.48 -31.59 28.26
CA LYS A 879 -36.58 -30.61 28.37
C LYS A 879 -36.40 -29.60 29.51
N VAL A 880 -35.84 -30.01 30.64
CA VAL A 880 -35.60 -29.13 31.80
C VAL A 880 -34.57 -28.07 31.43
N VAL A 881 -33.42 -28.51 30.91
CA VAL A 881 -32.32 -27.62 30.51
C VAL A 881 -32.75 -26.71 29.37
N LYS A 882 -33.43 -27.24 28.35
CA LYS A 882 -34.00 -26.46 27.24
C LYS A 882 -34.88 -25.33 27.74
N ASN A 883 -35.85 -25.63 28.62
CA ASN A 883 -36.76 -24.63 29.18
C ASN A 883 -36.03 -23.59 30.02
N TYR A 884 -35.05 -24.02 30.83
CA TYR A 884 -34.21 -23.11 31.60
C TYR A 884 -33.45 -22.14 30.69
N PHE A 885 -32.80 -22.63 29.64
CA PHE A 885 -32.07 -21.78 28.69
C PHE A 885 -33.00 -20.78 28.00
N TYR A 886 -34.20 -21.21 27.59
CA TYR A 886 -35.20 -20.29 27.03
C TYR A 886 -35.64 -19.20 28.02
N ASN A 887 -35.92 -19.57 29.27
CA ASN A 887 -36.37 -18.62 30.30
C ASN A 887 -35.29 -17.59 30.67
N HIS A 888 -34.01 -17.95 30.51
CA HIS A 888 -32.87 -17.06 30.74
C HIS A 888 -32.40 -16.31 29.48
N GLY A 889 -33.08 -16.51 28.34
CA GLY A 889 -32.75 -15.85 27.07
C GLY A 889 -31.47 -16.37 26.39
N TYR A 890 -31.00 -17.56 26.76
CA TYR A 890 -29.84 -18.21 26.15
C TYR A 890 -30.21 -18.94 24.85
N GLU A 891 -29.26 -19.06 23.93
CA GLU A 891 -29.47 -19.74 22.66
C GLU A 891 -29.43 -21.26 22.84
N VAL A 892 -30.41 -21.95 22.26
CA VAL A 892 -30.50 -23.43 22.30
C VAL A 892 -30.02 -24.10 21.03
N GLU A 893 -29.61 -23.32 20.01
CA GLU A 893 -29.09 -23.79 18.72
C GLU A 893 -27.90 -22.94 18.27
N LEU A 894 -26.98 -23.54 17.50
CA LEU A 894 -25.84 -22.83 16.92
C LEU A 894 -26.28 -21.88 15.80
N ARG A 895 -26.01 -20.58 15.93
CA ARG A 895 -26.23 -19.61 14.85
C ARG A 895 -25.09 -19.69 13.84
N THR A 896 -25.39 -20.19 12.64
CA THR A 896 -24.46 -20.17 11.51
C THR A 896 -24.95 -19.19 10.43
N SER A 897 -24.02 -18.52 9.78
CA SER A 897 -24.34 -17.62 8.66
C SER A 897 -24.37 -18.39 7.34
N GLN A 898 -25.30 -18.06 6.44
CA GLN A 898 -25.44 -18.69 5.11
C GLN A 898 -24.37 -18.26 4.07
N TYR A 899 -23.28 -17.62 4.50
CA TYR A 899 -22.23 -17.13 3.59
C TYR A 899 -21.22 -18.23 3.22
N GLU A 900 -20.55 -18.10 2.07
CA GLU A 900 -19.48 -19.00 1.61
C GLU A 900 -18.31 -19.13 2.62
N GLU A 901 -18.06 -18.08 3.41
CA GLU A 901 -17.09 -18.09 4.51
C GLU A 901 -17.85 -17.87 5.83
N GLN A 902 -17.89 -18.90 6.67
CA GLN A 902 -18.68 -18.91 7.89
C GLN A 902 -17.87 -18.37 9.06
N LYS A 903 -18.49 -17.54 9.90
CA LYS A 903 -17.91 -17.11 11.17
C LYS A 903 -18.26 -18.13 12.24
N ILE A 904 -17.23 -18.73 12.83
CA ILE A 904 -17.37 -19.67 13.94
C ILE A 904 -16.53 -19.23 15.12
N TRP A 905 -16.86 -19.72 16.31
CA TRP A 905 -15.98 -19.58 17.46
C TRP A 905 -14.61 -20.22 17.16
N ASN A 906 -13.53 -19.57 17.60
CA ASN A 906 -12.22 -20.20 17.58
C ASN A 906 -12.31 -21.53 18.35
N PRO A 907 -11.74 -22.65 17.86
CA PRO A 907 -11.75 -23.94 18.56
C PRO A 907 -11.39 -23.85 20.04
N LEU A 908 -10.39 -23.03 20.39
CA LEU A 908 -9.98 -22.80 21.78
C LEU A 908 -11.05 -22.06 22.57
N PHE A 909 -11.66 -21.02 22.00
CA PHE A 909 -12.74 -20.26 22.65
C PHE A 909 -13.97 -21.13 22.87
N PHE A 910 -14.35 -21.89 21.84
CA PHE A 910 -15.48 -22.81 21.88
C PHE A 910 -15.32 -23.83 23.00
N GLN A 911 -14.16 -24.49 23.06
CA GLN A 911 -13.90 -25.52 24.06
C GLN A 911 -13.73 -24.95 25.47
N ALA A 912 -13.00 -23.84 25.64
CA ALA A 912 -12.66 -23.31 26.97
C ALA A 912 -13.77 -22.46 27.61
N ILE A 913 -14.53 -21.72 26.79
CA ILE A 913 -15.52 -20.74 27.29
C ILE A 913 -16.94 -21.18 26.99
N VAL A 914 -17.27 -21.46 25.72
CA VAL A 914 -18.66 -21.79 25.31
C VAL A 914 -19.13 -23.08 25.95
N CYS A 915 -18.36 -24.17 25.82
CA CYS A 915 -18.71 -25.45 26.44
C CYS A 915 -18.74 -25.37 27.97
N GLY A 916 -17.85 -24.59 28.59
CA GLY A 916 -17.81 -24.37 30.03
C GLY A 916 -19.08 -23.68 30.55
N ALA A 917 -19.48 -22.59 29.90
CA ALA A 917 -20.69 -21.84 30.26
C ALA A 917 -21.97 -22.67 30.06
N ILE A 918 -22.05 -23.44 28.96
CA ILE A 918 -23.18 -24.36 28.73
C ILE A 918 -23.24 -25.43 29.82
N GLY A 919 -22.11 -26.03 30.18
CA GLY A 919 -22.04 -27.03 31.23
C GLY A 919 -22.52 -26.49 32.57
N GLU A 920 -22.06 -25.31 32.98
CA GLU A 920 -22.49 -24.64 34.21
C GLU A 920 -24.00 -24.44 34.27
N GLU A 921 -24.57 -23.75 33.29
CA GLU A 921 -25.99 -23.43 33.29
C GLU A 921 -26.88 -24.67 33.14
N ALA A 922 -26.42 -25.70 32.43
CA ALA A 922 -27.15 -26.95 32.30
C ALA A 922 -27.20 -27.72 33.63
N VAL A 923 -26.12 -27.75 34.41
CA VAL A 923 -26.14 -28.38 35.74
C VAL A 923 -27.04 -27.58 36.69
N LYS A 924 -26.96 -26.24 36.68
CA LYS A 924 -27.86 -25.39 37.50
C LYS A 924 -29.33 -25.67 37.20
N ALA A 925 -29.69 -25.75 35.91
CA ALA A 925 -31.06 -26.05 35.48
C ALA A 925 -31.59 -27.35 36.09
N ILE A 926 -30.76 -28.38 36.15
CA ILE A 926 -31.14 -29.67 36.74
C ILE A 926 -31.27 -29.54 38.27
N MET A 927 -30.32 -28.89 38.94
CA MET A 927 -30.38 -28.70 40.39
C MET A 927 -31.64 -27.94 40.81
N TYR A 928 -32.04 -26.90 40.07
CA TYR A 928 -33.29 -26.20 40.31
C TYR A 928 -34.53 -27.08 40.11
N SER A 929 -34.52 -27.98 39.11
CA SER A 929 -35.66 -28.88 38.89
C SER A 929 -35.84 -29.93 39.98
N GLU A 930 -34.75 -30.31 40.65
CA GLU A 930 -34.75 -31.22 41.80
C GLU A 930 -35.04 -30.50 43.13
N GLY A 931 -35.28 -29.18 43.10
CA GLY A 931 -35.66 -28.40 44.28
C GLY A 931 -34.48 -27.90 45.13
N PHE A 932 -33.25 -27.95 44.63
CA PHE A 932 -32.10 -27.36 45.32
C PHE A 932 -32.04 -25.84 45.10
N GLU A 933 -31.69 -25.11 46.17
CA GLU A 933 -31.35 -23.70 46.09
C GLU A 933 -29.87 -23.53 45.72
N VAL A 934 -29.61 -22.98 44.52
CA VAL A 934 -28.26 -22.76 44.02
C VAL A 934 -27.79 -21.34 44.34
N GLU A 935 -26.66 -21.23 45.04
CA GLU A 935 -26.03 -19.95 45.35
C GLU A 935 -24.85 -19.66 44.43
N HIS A 936 -24.87 -18.48 43.79
CA HIS A 936 -23.70 -17.97 43.07
C HIS A 936 -22.59 -17.57 44.05
N ILE A 937 -21.35 -17.93 43.73
CA ILE A 937 -20.19 -17.57 44.54
C ILE A 937 -19.91 -16.08 44.39
N LYS A 938 -20.25 -15.30 45.42
CA LYS A 938 -20.00 -13.85 45.51
C LYS A 938 -18.74 -13.50 46.29
N ASP A 939 -18.18 -14.46 47.03
CA ASP A 939 -16.95 -14.28 47.79
C ASP A 939 -15.75 -14.21 46.85
N ARG A 940 -15.05 -13.08 46.91
CA ARG A 940 -13.83 -12.78 46.14
C ARG A 940 -12.78 -13.87 46.29
N GLN A 941 -12.61 -14.45 47.48
CA GLN A 941 -11.60 -15.48 47.77
C GLN A 941 -11.93 -16.83 47.11
N LEU A 942 -13.17 -17.01 46.67
CA LEU A 942 -13.70 -18.26 46.10
C LEU A 942 -13.93 -18.20 44.59
N VAL A 943 -13.73 -17.03 43.97
CA VAL A 943 -13.86 -16.82 42.52
C VAL A 943 -12.97 -17.79 41.72
N GLU A 944 -13.55 -18.41 40.68
CA GLU A 944 -12.91 -19.36 39.76
C GLU A 944 -12.41 -20.67 40.43
N LEU A 945 -12.72 -20.88 41.73
CA LEU A 945 -12.46 -22.16 42.40
C LEU A 945 -13.61 -23.16 42.23
N ALA A 946 -14.85 -22.68 42.10
CA ALA A 946 -16.03 -23.45 41.73
C ALA A 946 -16.97 -22.55 40.92
N ASP A 947 -17.94 -23.14 40.23
CA ASP A 947 -18.92 -22.38 39.45
C ASP A 947 -20.08 -21.89 40.35
N PHE A 948 -20.57 -22.75 41.25
CA PHE A 948 -21.63 -22.40 42.21
C PHE A 948 -21.58 -23.28 43.47
N ARG A 949 -22.42 -23.00 44.47
CA ARG A 949 -22.55 -23.85 45.67
C ARG A 949 -24.00 -24.15 46.05
N ILE A 950 -24.20 -25.25 46.76
CA ILE A 950 -25.45 -25.66 47.41
C ILE A 950 -25.10 -25.96 48.86
N GLU A 951 -25.51 -25.10 49.80
CA GLU A 951 -25.04 -25.15 51.19
C GLU A 951 -23.49 -25.14 51.24
N ASP A 952 -22.87 -26.08 51.96
CA ASP A 952 -21.40 -26.22 52.04
C ASP A 952 -20.78 -27.04 50.88
N ASN A 953 -21.56 -27.34 49.83
CA ASN A 953 -21.11 -28.14 48.68
C ASN A 953 -20.77 -27.24 47.49
N PHE A 954 -19.50 -27.22 47.08
CA PHE A 954 -19.00 -26.43 45.96
C PHE A 954 -18.95 -27.26 44.70
N ILE A 955 -19.51 -26.74 43.61
CA ILE A 955 -19.74 -27.48 42.36
C ILE A 955 -18.93 -26.85 41.22
N ASP A 956 -18.13 -27.67 40.54
CA ASP A 956 -17.36 -27.36 39.32
C ASP A 956 -18.00 -28.14 38.16
N ALA A 957 -18.83 -27.46 37.40
CA ALA A 957 -19.59 -28.01 36.30
C ALA A 957 -18.71 -28.12 35.04
N LYS A 958 -18.92 -29.20 34.28
CA LYS A 958 -18.15 -29.52 33.07
C LYS A 958 -19.05 -30.00 31.94
N LEU A 959 -18.52 -29.92 30.73
CA LEU A 959 -19.11 -30.43 29.51
C LEU A 959 -18.06 -31.16 28.65
N TYR A 960 -17.77 -32.42 28.98
CA TYR A 960 -16.80 -33.25 28.27
C TYR A 960 -17.49 -34.25 27.31
N GLY A 961 -17.26 -34.16 26.00
CA GLY A 961 -17.63 -35.19 25.00
C GLY A 961 -16.42 -35.95 24.41
N GLU A 962 -16.67 -36.94 23.53
CA GLU A 962 -15.68 -37.85 22.91
C GLU A 962 -14.38 -37.20 22.40
N GLY A 963 -14.41 -35.95 21.92
CA GLY A 963 -13.23 -35.24 21.39
C GLY A 963 -12.52 -34.26 22.34
N SER A 964 -13.02 -34.08 23.57
CA SER A 964 -12.67 -32.92 24.42
C SER A 964 -11.42 -33.12 25.28
N LEU A 965 -11.00 -34.37 25.49
CA LEU A 965 -9.93 -34.72 26.44
C LEU A 965 -8.53 -34.79 25.81
N ASN A 966 -8.41 -34.78 24.48
CA ASN A 966 -7.18 -35.26 23.84
C ASN A 966 -6.12 -34.21 23.48
N GLU A 967 -6.35 -32.90 23.57
CA GLU A 967 -5.27 -31.95 23.20
C GLU A 967 -5.06 -30.74 24.12
N LEU A 968 -6.05 -30.31 24.91
CA LEU A 968 -5.97 -28.94 25.43
C LEU A 968 -5.75 -28.77 26.92
N PHE A 969 -6.19 -29.65 27.83
CA PHE A 969 -5.97 -29.32 29.24
C PHE A 969 -5.58 -30.40 30.25
N PHE A 970 -5.92 -31.70 30.18
CA PHE A 970 -5.54 -32.58 31.31
C PHE A 970 -5.37 -34.05 30.94
N SER A 971 -4.28 -34.67 31.42
CA SER A 971 -4.30 -36.09 31.74
C SER A 971 -5.22 -36.28 32.96
N GLY A 972 -5.92 -37.42 33.11
CA GLY A 972 -6.83 -37.64 34.26
C GLY A 972 -6.17 -37.46 35.65
N LYS A 973 -4.82 -37.51 35.71
CA LYS A 973 -4.01 -37.21 36.91
C LYS A 973 -3.99 -35.73 37.30
N ASP A 974 -4.07 -34.83 36.33
CA ASP A 974 -3.95 -33.39 36.55
C ASP A 974 -5.27 -32.78 37.03
N LEU A 975 -6.42 -33.33 36.60
CA LEU A 975 -7.74 -32.89 37.04
C LEU A 975 -7.95 -33.10 38.55
N LEU A 976 -7.60 -34.28 39.07
CA LEU A 976 -7.71 -34.58 40.50
C LEU A 976 -6.75 -33.73 41.33
N THR A 977 -5.53 -33.53 40.84
CA THR A 977 -4.54 -32.67 41.51
C THR A 977 -5.05 -31.23 41.61
N SER A 978 -5.61 -30.69 40.53
CA SER A 978 -6.24 -29.37 40.51
C SER A 978 -7.44 -29.28 41.47
N ALA A 979 -8.30 -30.30 41.49
CA ALA A 979 -9.46 -30.35 42.39
C ALA A 979 -9.05 -30.33 43.88
N ILE A 980 -7.99 -31.07 44.23
CA ILE A 980 -7.45 -31.08 45.60
C ILE A 980 -6.91 -29.70 46.00
N GLU A 981 -6.20 -29.02 45.11
CA GLU A 981 -5.68 -27.67 45.37
C GLU A 981 -6.80 -26.63 45.51
N LYS A 982 -7.84 -26.72 44.67
CA LYS A 982 -9.04 -25.89 44.79
C LYS A 982 -9.75 -26.13 46.12
N LEU A 983 -10.00 -27.39 46.50
CA LEU A 983 -10.65 -27.72 47.78
C LEU A 983 -9.84 -27.24 48.99
N LYS A 984 -8.51 -27.41 48.99
CA LYS A 984 -7.63 -26.89 50.06
C LYS A 984 -7.75 -25.36 50.20
N THR A 985 -7.95 -24.66 49.09
CA THR A 985 -8.09 -23.20 49.08
C THR A 985 -9.47 -22.79 49.58
N ILE A 986 -10.54 -23.46 49.12
CA ILE A 986 -11.92 -23.23 49.59
C ILE A 986 -12.01 -23.45 51.11
N ARG A 987 -11.34 -24.48 51.65
CA ARG A 987 -11.37 -24.78 53.09
C ARG A 987 -10.72 -23.77 54.00
N LYS A 988 -9.89 -22.88 53.47
CA LYS A 988 -9.38 -21.74 54.25
C LYS A 988 -10.51 -20.76 54.61
N VAL A 989 -11.59 -20.76 53.82
CA VAL A 989 -12.75 -19.88 53.97
C VAL A 989 -13.95 -20.65 54.56
N CYS A 990 -14.18 -21.89 54.11
CA CYS A 990 -15.27 -22.75 54.55
C CYS A 990 -14.73 -24.14 54.98
N PRO A 991 -14.41 -24.35 56.27
CA PRO A 991 -13.76 -25.58 56.73
C PRO A 991 -14.55 -26.88 56.46
N SER A 992 -15.89 -26.80 56.44
CA SER A 992 -16.80 -27.92 56.15
C SER A 992 -16.99 -28.20 54.65
N ALA A 993 -16.35 -27.43 53.77
CA ALA A 993 -16.60 -27.50 52.33
C ALA A 993 -16.33 -28.89 51.73
N ARG A 994 -17.26 -29.33 50.88
CA ARG A 994 -17.12 -30.49 49.98
C ARG A 994 -17.04 -30.01 48.53
N TYR A 995 -16.34 -30.75 47.68
CA TYR A 995 -16.10 -30.33 46.28
C TYR A 995 -16.63 -31.37 45.29
N TYR A 996 -17.43 -30.93 44.34
CA TYR A 996 -18.09 -31.78 43.36
C TYR A 996 -17.67 -31.37 41.96
N ILE A 997 -17.16 -32.31 41.17
CA ILE A 997 -16.99 -32.12 39.73
C ILE A 997 -18.15 -32.81 39.04
N VAL A 998 -18.97 -32.03 38.35
CA VAL A 998 -20.23 -32.53 37.77
C VAL A 998 -20.18 -32.35 36.26
N ASN A 999 -20.13 -33.46 35.52
CA ASN A 999 -20.14 -33.41 34.07
C ASN A 999 -21.58 -33.54 33.54
N TYR A 1000 -22.01 -32.60 32.69
CA TYR A 1000 -23.36 -32.62 32.12
C TYR A 1000 -23.58 -33.84 31.20
N THR A 1001 -22.59 -34.19 30.38
CA THR A 1001 -22.67 -35.30 29.40
C THR A 1001 -22.44 -36.67 30.00
N TYR A 1002 -23.29 -37.64 29.62
CA TYR A 1002 -23.04 -39.06 29.84
C TYR A 1002 -22.36 -39.68 28.62
N ASP A 1003 -21.20 -40.30 28.82
CA ASP A 1003 -20.49 -41.07 27.81
C ASP A 1003 -20.03 -42.38 28.45
N GLU A 1004 -20.61 -43.50 27.99
CA GLU A 1004 -20.32 -44.86 28.50
C GLU A 1004 -18.85 -45.24 28.31
N ASN A 1005 -18.15 -44.65 27.33
CA ASN A 1005 -16.73 -44.93 27.08
C ASN A 1005 -15.78 -44.15 27.99
N ILE A 1006 -16.23 -43.02 28.57
CA ILE A 1006 -15.41 -42.20 29.49
C ILE A 1006 -15.58 -42.68 30.94
N PHE A 1007 -16.73 -43.31 31.27
CA PHE A 1007 -17.07 -43.71 32.64
C PHE A 1007 -17.81 -45.06 32.70
N SER A 1008 -17.10 -46.15 32.47
CA SER A 1008 -17.42 -47.38 33.21
C SER A 1008 -16.88 -47.21 34.63
N TYR A 1009 -17.67 -47.44 35.68
CA TYR A 1009 -17.29 -47.91 37.03
C TYR A 1009 -18.26 -47.42 38.12
N GLU A 1010 -18.71 -48.40 38.92
CA GLU A 1010 -19.37 -48.23 40.22
C GLU A 1010 -18.51 -47.40 41.18
N THR A 1011 -19.16 -46.92 42.25
CA THR A 1011 -18.78 -45.98 43.32
C THR A 1011 -17.38 -46.05 43.98
N THR A 1012 -16.37 -46.69 43.41
CA THR A 1012 -14.99 -46.68 43.92
C THR A 1012 -13.96 -46.54 42.80
N GLY A 1013 -13.40 -45.34 42.65
CA GLY A 1013 -12.09 -45.09 42.02
C GLY A 1013 -12.09 -44.92 40.50
N PHE A 1014 -11.80 -43.72 40.04
CA PHE A 1014 -11.56 -43.38 38.62
C PHE A 1014 -10.32 -44.09 38.06
N SER A 1015 -10.35 -44.48 36.78
CA SER A 1015 -9.16 -44.84 36.00
C SER A 1015 -9.24 -44.26 34.59
N LEU A 1016 -8.38 -43.28 34.29
CA LEU A 1016 -7.89 -43.03 32.93
C LEU A 1016 -6.44 -43.53 32.87
N ASN A 1017 -6.19 -44.52 32.01
CA ASN A 1017 -4.92 -45.24 31.76
C ASN A 1017 -4.46 -46.29 32.78
N GLY A 1018 -5.38 -47.10 33.32
CA GLY A 1018 -5.02 -48.39 33.91
C GLY A 1018 -4.27 -48.32 35.24
N LYS A 1019 -4.29 -47.18 35.94
CA LYS A 1019 -3.88 -47.08 37.34
C LYS A 1019 -5.06 -46.67 38.19
N LYS A 1020 -5.52 -47.59 39.03
CA LYS A 1020 -6.49 -47.32 40.11
C LYS A 1020 -5.96 -46.18 40.98
N VAL A 1021 -6.66 -45.05 41.00
CA VAL A 1021 -6.42 -43.99 41.98
C VAL A 1021 -7.40 -44.20 43.12
N ASN A 1022 -6.87 -44.37 44.33
CA ASN A 1022 -7.69 -44.56 45.53
C ASN A 1022 -8.28 -43.20 45.94
N LEU A 1023 -9.56 -42.96 45.63
CA LEU A 1023 -10.28 -41.70 45.92
C LEU A 1023 -10.77 -41.62 47.38
N ASN A 1024 -9.93 -41.97 48.36
CA ASN A 1024 -10.24 -41.86 49.79
C ASN A 1024 -9.93 -40.46 50.35
N VAL A 1025 -10.15 -39.40 49.57
CA VAL A 1025 -10.41 -38.07 50.15
C VAL A 1025 -11.92 -37.96 50.18
N ALA A 1026 -12.53 -38.28 51.34
CA ALA A 1026 -13.97 -38.55 51.51
C ALA A 1026 -14.95 -37.43 51.06
N GLU A 1027 -14.45 -36.36 50.44
CA GLU A 1027 -15.11 -35.07 50.27
C GLU A 1027 -14.88 -34.44 48.87
N ILE A 1028 -14.26 -35.17 47.93
CA ILE A 1028 -14.27 -34.85 46.49
C ILE A 1028 -15.10 -35.89 45.74
N PHE A 1029 -16.17 -35.46 45.08
CA PHE A 1029 -17.07 -36.34 44.34
C PHE A 1029 -17.09 -35.99 42.86
N ILE A 1030 -16.99 -37.01 41.99
CA ILE A 1030 -17.11 -36.82 40.55
C ILE A 1030 -18.40 -37.51 40.08
N CYS A 1031 -19.29 -36.73 39.47
CA CYS A 1031 -20.58 -37.20 38.99
C CYS A 1031 -20.56 -37.29 37.45
N PRO A 1032 -20.57 -38.50 36.87
CA PRO A 1032 -20.64 -38.67 35.42
C PRO A 1032 -22.07 -38.51 34.91
N GLY A 1033 -22.30 -37.49 34.08
CA GLY A 1033 -23.43 -37.41 33.14
C GLY A 1033 -24.82 -37.32 33.74
N ILE A 1034 -25.37 -36.10 33.79
CA ILE A 1034 -26.73 -35.82 34.27
C ILE A 1034 -27.78 -35.78 33.15
N THR A 1035 -27.42 -36.16 31.92
CA THR A 1035 -28.38 -36.22 30.80
C THR A 1035 -29.32 -37.43 30.85
N ASN A 1036 -29.07 -38.41 31.73
CA ASN A 1036 -29.98 -39.53 31.97
C ASN A 1036 -30.86 -39.20 33.20
N PRO A 1037 -32.21 -39.27 33.11
CA PRO A 1037 -33.11 -38.99 34.24
C PRO A 1037 -32.74 -39.75 35.52
N ILE A 1038 -32.16 -40.95 35.38
CA ILE A 1038 -31.72 -41.79 36.50
C ILE A 1038 -30.55 -41.16 37.28
N THR A 1039 -29.69 -40.36 36.63
CA THR A 1039 -28.53 -39.74 37.31
C THR A 1039 -28.88 -38.49 38.10
N GLY A 1040 -29.95 -37.76 37.72
CA GLY A 1040 -30.51 -36.69 38.53
C GLY A 1040 -30.99 -37.20 39.89
N ASP A 1041 -31.74 -38.31 39.87
CA ASP A 1041 -32.14 -39.07 41.07
C ASP A 1041 -30.94 -39.58 41.89
N ILE A 1042 -29.83 -39.99 41.25
CA ILE A 1042 -28.60 -40.44 41.95
C ILE A 1042 -27.87 -39.27 42.62
N ILE A 1043 -27.80 -38.11 41.97
CA ILE A 1043 -27.18 -36.91 42.55
C ILE A 1043 -28.06 -36.36 43.68
N SER A 1044 -29.38 -36.32 43.48
CA SER A 1044 -30.35 -35.96 44.53
C SER A 1044 -30.27 -36.93 45.70
N LYS A 1045 -30.30 -38.26 45.46
CA LYS A 1045 -30.10 -39.27 46.51
C LYS A 1045 -28.77 -39.14 47.22
N LYS A 1046 -27.66 -38.88 46.53
CA LYS A 1046 -26.35 -38.69 47.18
C LYS A 1046 -26.30 -37.41 47.99
N LEU A 1047 -26.90 -36.32 47.51
CA LEU A 1047 -27.02 -35.07 48.26
C LEU A 1047 -27.95 -35.24 49.48
N ASP A 1048 -29.05 -35.99 49.35
CA ASP A 1048 -30.01 -36.29 50.42
C ASP A 1048 -29.48 -37.33 51.44
N GLU A 1049 -28.78 -38.39 51.01
CA GLU A 1049 -28.08 -39.34 51.88
C GLU A 1049 -27.04 -38.63 52.75
N LEU A 1050 -26.40 -37.59 52.21
CA LEU A 1050 -25.44 -36.73 52.93
C LEU A 1050 -26.10 -35.68 53.82
N LYS A 1051 -27.32 -35.22 53.51
CA LYS A 1051 -28.16 -34.43 54.44
C LYS A 1051 -28.60 -35.27 55.63
N THR A 1052 -28.93 -36.54 55.40
CA THR A 1052 -29.42 -37.47 56.44
C THR A 1052 -28.30 -37.92 57.39
N SER A 1053 -27.04 -37.92 56.96
CA SER A 1053 -25.87 -38.27 57.79
C SER A 1053 -25.43 -37.17 58.77
N PHE A 1054 -26.15 -36.05 58.88
CA PHE A 1054 -25.86 -34.95 59.81
C PHE A 1054 -26.83 -34.87 61.01
N TYR A 1055 -27.87 -35.73 61.04
CA TYR A 1055 -28.86 -35.81 62.13
C TYR A 1055 -28.72 -37.08 63.00
N LYS A 1056 -27.59 -37.78 62.91
CA LYS A 1056 -27.08 -38.74 63.90
C LYS A 1056 -25.72 -38.27 64.38
#